data_AF-A0A4U0MWW2-F1
#
_entry.id   AF-A0A4U0MWW2-F1
#
_cell.length_a   1.000
_cell.length_b   1.000
_cell.length_c   1.000
_cell.angle_alpha   90.00
_cell.angle_beta   90.00
_cell.angle_gamma   90.00
#
_symmetry.space_group_name_H-M   'P 1'
#
loop_
_entity.id
_entity.type
_entity.pdbx_description
1 polymer ?
#
loop_
_entity_poly.entity_id
_entity_poly.type
_entity_poly.pdbx_seq_one_letter_code
_entity_poly.pdbx_strand_id
1 'polypeptide(L)'
;MAPPENPAAGHGGPAAYARNARGTRHAQLLDHAGRTTVGLRAAPDAADTRLWGSGVLIAPGWVLTCAHVLAASDGRRRETGPGGVFGVTFGGRVRAARLAYDLSRPDPGARPAARTDLALVQLLDADTEHPCAWLSDQPTTLLEDAYIFRGHDQPGGGAGAAGAREHVVRDSGGVRDAPHDAFLAVRFGARDARGLQFGSDVRVMPGASGGPLLECDRGEVVGIVKGRHQQDHVGLAVPVTALRGLGPEHLVAGVEGLGPDPYHALMSRHDRWHWAGQELGRTGGPTWFDAQHAIMAGRGRLWGVQERLQALDLLARLPAPRDPLAVERAVGEALGRGDGPAAWPLRTWRDGHGELYQGSDPYTELCSFVHYLRIVAQLTSDEARDVPGEAAAEAREEAARLAEFVQAKAVVLQPQDRRRIGPVRRRPRSVLVEFEPLFYDEGGQELFNWSVSEGYGRGQWLRVDVQEAAGGVPFAQARAEVLRRLGARLLRADQDAGPDARVRLEVAVPEGHWQTPAARWEVAASTRRTARVRPVGPGRAVILRDQGRREELDPAWLRRWQGLTAAPELHALRLPPLPEACPGAHRRTASAEAVWRLLESADGGALPALCHTVADGLGRDAVGAALDTGFPAGLWPANGHGERDCDASCEEFHRGVRELLRGAGAVSRLPELVRELRAKAAEAAEDGVHWARDLVLLYDDPEDPIPQLFAGRPQMSP
;
A
#
# COMPACT_ATOMS: atom_id res chain seq x y z
N MET A 1 -2.45 -91.94 15.90
CA MET A 1 -2.61 -91.23 14.61
C MET A 1 -3.76 -90.26 14.80
N ALA A 2 -3.44 -89.04 15.19
CA ALA A 2 -4.40 -87.95 15.44
C ALA A 2 -3.94 -86.75 14.59
N PRO A 3 -4.84 -86.06 13.87
CA PRO A 3 -4.48 -84.89 13.09
C PRO A 3 -4.39 -83.64 13.98
N PRO A 4 -3.66 -82.59 13.53
CA PRO A 4 -3.22 -81.50 14.38
C PRO A 4 -4.25 -80.36 14.51
N GLU A 5 -4.08 -79.62 15.60
CA GLU A 5 -4.80 -78.41 16.01
C GLU A 5 -4.53 -77.22 15.05
N ASN A 6 -5.54 -76.39 14.89
CA ASN A 6 -5.54 -75.20 14.05
C ASN A 6 -5.58 -73.95 14.96
N PRO A 7 -4.57 -73.05 14.97
CA PRO A 7 -4.61 -71.84 15.78
C PRO A 7 -5.38 -70.72 15.08
N ALA A 8 -6.32 -70.12 15.81
CA ALA A 8 -7.12 -68.98 15.40
C ALA A 8 -6.26 -67.74 15.12
N ALA A 9 -6.30 -67.24 13.89
CA ALA A 9 -5.73 -65.97 13.48
C ALA A 9 -6.65 -64.80 13.89
N GLY A 10 -6.15 -63.89 14.72
CA GLY A 10 -6.79 -62.60 15.00
C GLY A 10 -6.57 -61.62 13.85
N HIS A 11 -7.64 -61.21 13.18
CA HIS A 11 -7.62 -60.15 12.17
C HIS A 11 -7.75 -58.75 12.82
N GLY A 12 -6.61 -58.12 13.11
CA GLY A 12 -6.51 -56.65 13.16
C GLY A 12 -6.25 -56.13 11.76
N GLY A 13 -7.24 -55.47 11.15
CA GLY A 13 -7.17 -55.05 9.74
C GLY A 13 -6.22 -53.85 9.47
N PRO A 14 -5.65 -53.74 8.25
CA PRO A 14 -4.71 -52.68 7.85
C PRO A 14 -5.25 -51.24 7.92
N ALA A 15 -6.58 -51.06 7.99
CA ALA A 15 -7.24 -49.75 8.09
C ALA A 15 -7.18 -49.09 9.48
N ALA A 16 -6.90 -49.85 10.55
CA ALA A 16 -6.70 -49.29 11.90
C ALA A 16 -5.25 -48.83 12.09
N TYR A 17 -4.29 -49.60 11.57
CA TYR A 17 -2.86 -49.27 11.59
C TYR A 17 -2.56 -48.00 10.76
N ALA A 18 -3.20 -47.84 9.60
CA ALA A 18 -3.06 -46.64 8.77
C ALA A 18 -3.65 -45.37 9.42
N ARG A 19 -4.69 -45.49 10.27
CA ARG A 19 -5.28 -44.36 11.00
C ARG A 19 -4.36 -43.86 12.14
N ASN A 20 -3.75 -44.78 12.88
CA ASN A 20 -2.78 -44.43 13.93
C ASN A 20 -1.49 -43.82 13.36
N ALA A 21 -1.02 -44.27 12.19
CA ALA A 21 0.17 -43.72 11.53
C ALA A 21 -0.05 -42.32 10.91
N ARG A 22 -1.30 -41.97 10.51
CA ARG A 22 -1.62 -40.62 10.00
C ARG A 22 -1.80 -39.59 11.12
N GLY A 23 -2.36 -40.00 12.27
CA GLY A 23 -2.49 -39.13 13.44
C GLY A 23 -1.15 -38.69 14.04
N THR A 24 -0.14 -39.57 14.03
CA THR A 24 1.21 -39.24 14.49
C THR A 24 1.94 -38.24 13.57
N ARG A 25 1.69 -38.28 12.25
CA ARG A 25 2.27 -37.33 11.28
C ARG A 25 1.82 -35.88 11.52
N HIS A 26 0.56 -35.69 11.90
CA HIS A 26 -0.06 -34.36 12.06
C HIS A 26 -0.24 -33.94 13.52
N ALA A 27 0.34 -34.67 14.48
CA ALA A 27 0.05 -34.50 15.91
C ALA A 27 0.23 -33.06 16.42
N GLN A 28 1.31 -32.38 16.02
CA GLN A 28 1.55 -30.98 16.40
C GLN A 28 0.49 -30.03 15.83
N LEU A 29 0.15 -30.18 14.55
CA LEU A 29 -0.90 -29.38 13.91
C LEU A 29 -2.27 -29.60 14.58
N LEU A 30 -2.61 -30.86 14.90
CA LEU A 30 -3.88 -31.20 15.55
C LEU A 30 -3.96 -30.63 16.97
N ASP A 31 -2.86 -30.61 17.73
CA ASP A 31 -2.79 -29.93 19.03
C ASP A 31 -3.02 -28.41 18.90
N HIS A 32 -2.37 -27.76 17.94
CA HIS A 32 -2.61 -26.33 17.67
C HIS A 32 -4.07 -26.02 17.27
N ALA A 33 -4.65 -26.86 16.41
CA ALA A 33 -6.06 -26.74 16.03
C ALA A 33 -7.01 -26.94 17.25
N GLY A 34 -6.68 -27.86 18.15
CA GLY A 34 -7.39 -28.03 19.41
C GLY A 34 -7.34 -26.79 20.30
N ARG A 35 -6.16 -26.17 20.46
CA ARG A 35 -5.96 -24.98 21.30
C ARG A 35 -6.62 -23.70 20.75
N THR A 36 -6.77 -23.61 19.43
CA THR A 36 -7.43 -22.47 18.76
C THR A 36 -8.95 -22.62 18.67
N THR A 37 -9.46 -23.83 18.87
CA THR A 37 -10.90 -24.11 18.89
C THR A 37 -11.48 -23.73 20.25
N VAL A 38 -12.57 -22.97 20.24
CA VAL A 38 -13.20 -22.43 21.45
C VAL A 38 -14.63 -22.94 21.60
N GLY A 39 -15.11 -23.00 22.84
CA GLY A 39 -16.52 -23.23 23.15
C GLY A 39 -17.27 -21.91 23.31
N LEU A 40 -18.51 -21.80 22.79
CA LEU A 40 -19.39 -20.66 23.04
C LEU A 40 -20.47 -21.07 24.03
N ARG A 41 -20.74 -20.24 25.04
CA ARG A 41 -21.73 -20.50 26.10
C ARG A 41 -22.26 -19.20 26.69
N ALA A 42 -23.15 -19.32 27.68
CA ALA A 42 -23.66 -18.17 28.42
C ALA A 42 -22.53 -17.35 29.09
N ALA A 43 -22.87 -16.15 29.54
CA ALA A 43 -21.90 -15.22 30.17
C ALA A 43 -21.09 -15.90 31.29
N PRO A 44 -19.86 -15.44 31.58
CA PRO A 44 -18.99 -16.08 32.58
C PRO A 44 -19.64 -16.34 33.94
N ASP A 45 -20.53 -15.43 34.38
CA ASP A 45 -21.23 -15.49 35.67
C ASP A 45 -22.59 -16.23 35.61
N ALA A 46 -22.98 -16.75 34.44
CA ALA A 46 -24.24 -17.45 34.27
C ALA A 46 -24.17 -18.88 34.84
N ALA A 47 -25.28 -19.33 35.43
CA ALA A 47 -25.40 -20.68 35.99
C ALA A 47 -25.40 -21.78 34.91
N ASP A 48 -25.82 -21.47 33.67
CA ASP A 48 -25.78 -22.40 32.55
C ASP A 48 -24.39 -22.47 31.93
N THR A 49 -23.70 -23.59 32.16
CA THR A 49 -22.36 -23.85 31.59
C THR A 49 -22.41 -24.59 30.26
N ARG A 50 -23.60 -24.87 29.71
CA ARG A 50 -23.76 -25.67 28.49
C ARG A 50 -23.26 -24.92 27.26
N LEU A 51 -22.44 -25.61 26.46
CA LEU A 51 -21.99 -25.13 25.16
C LEU A 51 -23.15 -24.98 24.17
N TRP A 52 -23.24 -23.80 23.56
CA TRP A 52 -24.12 -23.48 22.44
C TRP A 52 -23.57 -24.01 21.11
N GLY A 53 -22.25 -23.99 20.97
CA GLY A 53 -21.52 -24.39 19.79
C GLY A 53 -20.02 -24.15 19.97
N SER A 54 -19.31 -24.16 18.85
CA SER A 54 -17.87 -23.98 18.77
C SER A 54 -17.50 -22.73 17.98
N GLY A 55 -16.25 -22.30 18.09
CA GLY A 55 -15.66 -21.25 17.28
C GLY A 55 -14.18 -21.51 17.08
N VAL A 56 -13.51 -20.63 16.36
CA VAL A 56 -12.05 -20.66 16.16
C VAL A 56 -11.47 -19.27 16.31
N LEU A 57 -10.35 -19.16 17.05
CA LEU A 57 -9.58 -17.91 17.17
C LEU A 57 -8.80 -17.67 15.89
N ILE A 58 -9.08 -16.56 15.20
CA ILE A 58 -8.57 -16.29 13.84
C ILE A 58 -7.76 -15.00 13.71
N ALA A 59 -7.80 -14.12 14.70
CA ALA A 59 -6.97 -12.93 14.79
C ALA A 59 -6.97 -12.45 16.25
N PRO A 60 -6.05 -11.55 16.67
CA PRO A 60 -6.02 -10.97 18.01
C PRO A 60 -7.37 -10.42 18.45
N GLY A 61 -7.97 -11.03 19.49
CA GLY A 61 -9.27 -10.67 20.04
C GLY A 61 -10.48 -11.15 19.25
N TRP A 62 -10.31 -12.00 18.22
CA TRP A 62 -11.37 -12.35 17.26
C TRP A 62 -11.61 -13.85 17.13
N VAL A 63 -12.89 -14.22 17.27
CA VAL A 63 -13.39 -15.58 17.10
C VAL A 63 -14.35 -15.64 15.92
N LEU A 64 -14.14 -16.59 15.02
CA LEU A 64 -15.05 -16.94 13.94
C LEU A 64 -15.94 -18.11 14.35
N THR A 65 -17.24 -18.01 14.05
CA THR A 65 -18.21 -19.08 14.29
C THR A 65 -19.34 -19.01 13.25
N CYS A 66 -20.31 -19.92 13.32
CA CYS A 66 -21.55 -19.81 12.55
C CYS A 66 -22.52 -18.86 13.23
N ALA A 67 -23.26 -18.08 12.45
CA ALA A 67 -24.24 -17.13 12.98
C ALA A 67 -25.36 -17.84 13.76
N HIS A 68 -25.79 -19.01 13.31
CA HIS A 68 -26.82 -19.79 13.99
C HIS A 68 -26.40 -20.31 15.38
N VAL A 69 -25.11 -20.36 15.73
CA VAL A 69 -24.66 -20.77 17.07
C VAL A 69 -25.19 -19.79 18.14
N LEU A 70 -25.35 -18.52 17.77
CA LEU A 70 -25.88 -17.46 18.61
C LEU A 70 -27.42 -17.40 18.60
N ALA A 71 -28.07 -18.29 17.85
CA ALA A 71 -29.50 -18.52 17.85
C ALA A 71 -29.84 -19.85 18.55
N ALA A 72 -30.98 -19.89 19.23
CA ALA A 72 -31.59 -21.12 19.71
C ALA A 72 -32.20 -21.89 18.52
N SER A 73 -32.52 -23.17 18.74
CA SER A 73 -33.08 -24.05 17.72
C SER A 73 -34.45 -23.60 17.17
N ASP A 74 -35.14 -22.71 17.89
CA ASP A 74 -36.38 -22.07 17.46
C ASP A 74 -36.16 -20.76 16.66
N GLY A 75 -34.90 -20.40 16.38
CA GLY A 75 -34.51 -19.21 15.63
C GLY A 75 -34.45 -17.93 16.44
N ARG A 76 -34.78 -17.95 17.74
CA ARG A 76 -34.62 -16.78 18.62
C ARG A 76 -33.15 -16.60 18.99
N ARG A 77 -32.70 -15.36 19.20
CA ARG A 77 -31.35 -15.12 19.74
C ARG A 77 -31.26 -15.73 21.14
N ARG A 78 -30.13 -16.39 21.44
CA ARG A 78 -29.87 -16.91 22.78
C ARG A 78 -29.80 -15.77 23.78
N GLU A 79 -30.23 -16.04 25.01
CA GLU A 79 -30.09 -15.08 26.09
C GLU A 79 -28.62 -14.78 26.35
N THR A 80 -28.30 -13.49 26.35
CA THR A 80 -26.96 -12.96 26.59
C THR A 80 -27.04 -12.00 27.77
N GLY A 81 -25.91 -11.77 28.44
CA GLY A 81 -25.83 -10.81 29.53
C GLY A 81 -26.04 -9.36 29.06
N PRO A 82 -26.01 -8.39 29.99
CA PRO A 82 -26.16 -6.97 29.68
C PRO A 82 -25.28 -6.53 28.51
N GLY A 83 -25.88 -5.83 27.54
CA GLY A 83 -25.18 -5.41 26.34
C GLY A 83 -24.79 -6.56 25.39
N GLY A 84 -25.44 -7.72 25.43
CA GLY A 84 -25.17 -8.80 24.48
C GLY A 84 -23.92 -9.62 24.77
N VAL A 85 -23.44 -9.61 26.02
CA VAL A 85 -22.18 -10.27 26.42
C VAL A 85 -22.41 -11.76 26.69
N PHE A 86 -21.49 -12.61 26.23
CA PHE A 86 -21.51 -14.05 26.46
C PHE A 86 -20.10 -14.61 26.71
N GLY A 87 -19.99 -15.91 27.03
CA GLY A 87 -18.74 -16.57 27.37
C GLY A 87 -18.11 -17.32 26.20
N VAL A 88 -16.80 -17.17 26.03
CA VAL A 88 -15.95 -17.96 25.15
C VAL A 88 -14.97 -18.76 25.99
N THR A 89 -15.01 -20.10 25.92
CA THR A 89 -14.15 -21.00 26.69
C THR A 89 -12.95 -21.47 25.87
N PHE A 90 -11.74 -21.24 26.37
CA PHE A 90 -10.49 -21.80 25.82
C PHE A 90 -9.36 -21.72 26.86
N GLY A 91 -8.33 -22.58 26.73
CA GLY A 91 -7.20 -22.59 27.67
C GLY A 91 -7.60 -22.82 29.14
N GLY A 92 -8.70 -23.55 29.37
CA GLY A 92 -9.28 -23.77 30.71
C GLY A 92 -9.90 -22.51 31.36
N ARG A 93 -10.09 -21.44 30.59
CA ARG A 93 -10.65 -20.16 31.07
C ARG A 93 -11.85 -19.76 30.23
N VAL A 94 -12.67 -18.89 30.81
CA VAL A 94 -13.85 -18.31 30.17
C VAL A 94 -13.60 -16.82 30.01
N ARG A 95 -13.83 -16.30 28.82
CA ARG A 95 -13.62 -14.90 28.47
C ARG A 95 -14.92 -14.27 28.04
N ALA A 96 -15.14 -13.04 28.48
CA ALA A 96 -16.30 -12.26 28.06
C ALA A 96 -16.12 -11.84 26.60
N ALA A 97 -17.16 -12.00 25.81
CA ALA A 97 -17.16 -11.70 24.39
C ALA A 97 -18.50 -11.11 23.94
N ARG A 98 -18.51 -10.49 22.76
CA ARG A 98 -19.71 -9.93 22.12
C ARG A 98 -19.69 -10.21 20.62
N LEU A 99 -20.87 -10.36 20.02
CA LEU A 99 -21.03 -10.40 18.57
C LEU A 99 -20.75 -9.01 17.97
N ALA A 100 -19.77 -8.91 17.08
CA ALA A 100 -19.45 -7.67 16.39
C ALA A 100 -19.98 -7.65 14.95
N TYR A 101 -19.85 -8.75 14.20
CA TYR A 101 -20.32 -8.84 12.82
C TYR A 101 -21.19 -10.06 12.57
N ASP A 102 -22.26 -9.89 11.79
CA ASP A 102 -23.24 -10.93 11.48
C ASP A 102 -23.46 -11.00 9.96
N LEU A 103 -22.75 -11.90 9.29
CA LEU A 103 -22.78 -12.05 7.82
C LEU A 103 -24.05 -12.75 7.33
N SER A 104 -24.91 -13.18 8.24
CA SER A 104 -26.21 -13.76 7.89
C SER A 104 -27.28 -12.67 7.63
N ARG A 105 -26.99 -11.42 8.03
CA ARG A 105 -27.86 -10.27 7.81
C ARG A 105 -27.85 -9.87 6.34
N PRO A 106 -29.02 -9.59 5.73
CA PRO A 106 -29.05 -9.07 4.37
C PRO A 106 -28.49 -7.65 4.34
N ASP A 107 -27.72 -7.34 3.30
CA ASP A 107 -27.48 -5.94 2.91
C ASP A 107 -28.84 -5.31 2.53
N PRO A 108 -29.26 -4.20 3.17
CA PRO A 108 -30.51 -3.52 2.85
C PRO A 108 -30.64 -3.08 1.39
N GLY A 109 -29.52 -2.92 0.66
CA GLY A 109 -29.47 -2.45 -0.73
C GLY A 109 -29.17 -3.52 -1.79
N ALA A 110 -28.80 -4.75 -1.40
CA ALA A 110 -28.41 -5.80 -2.36
C ALA A 110 -29.59 -6.66 -2.82
N ARG A 111 -29.47 -7.20 -4.05
CA ARG A 111 -30.32 -8.31 -4.49
C ARG A 111 -30.16 -9.49 -3.51
N PRO A 112 -31.17 -10.39 -3.36
CA PRO A 112 -31.09 -11.49 -2.41
C PRO A 112 -29.91 -12.43 -2.73
N ALA A 113 -28.76 -12.19 -2.11
CA ALA A 113 -27.64 -13.11 -2.11
C ALA A 113 -27.93 -14.25 -1.12
N ALA A 114 -27.34 -15.43 -1.36
CA ALA A 114 -27.40 -16.52 -0.41
C ALA A 114 -26.77 -16.07 0.92
N ARG A 115 -27.51 -16.23 2.04
CA ARG A 115 -27.04 -15.83 3.37
C ARG A 115 -25.78 -16.61 3.75
N THR A 116 -24.75 -15.90 4.18
CA THR A 116 -23.51 -16.51 4.68
C THR A 116 -23.66 -16.75 6.18
N ASP A 117 -23.70 -18.02 6.60
CA ASP A 117 -23.88 -18.40 8.01
C ASP A 117 -22.57 -18.29 8.81
N LEU A 118 -22.03 -17.07 8.88
CA LEU A 118 -20.82 -16.73 9.61
C LEU A 118 -21.07 -15.53 10.53
N ALA A 119 -20.41 -15.54 11.67
CA ALA A 119 -20.42 -14.45 12.65
C ALA A 119 -19.01 -14.23 13.21
N LEU A 120 -18.67 -12.97 13.45
CA LEU A 120 -17.41 -12.56 14.06
C LEU A 120 -17.66 -12.04 15.48
N VAL A 121 -16.96 -12.64 16.43
CA VAL A 121 -17.11 -12.40 17.86
C VAL A 121 -15.84 -11.74 18.37
N GLN A 122 -15.99 -10.65 19.11
CA GLN A 122 -14.91 -9.89 19.72
C GLN A 122 -14.76 -10.32 21.19
N LEU A 123 -13.55 -10.66 21.61
CA LEU A 123 -13.20 -10.78 23.02
C LEU A 123 -13.11 -9.38 23.64
N LEU A 124 -13.73 -9.17 24.80
CA LEU A 124 -13.80 -7.85 25.43
C LEU A 124 -12.53 -7.45 26.18
N ASP A 125 -11.71 -8.43 26.53
CA ASP A 125 -10.39 -8.22 27.11
C ASP A 125 -9.33 -8.26 26.01
N ALA A 126 -8.84 -7.09 25.62
CA ALA A 126 -7.89 -6.90 24.53
C ALA A 126 -6.50 -7.52 24.81
N ASP A 127 -6.16 -7.69 26.09
CA ASP A 127 -4.86 -8.25 26.53
C ASP A 127 -4.91 -9.77 26.67
N THR A 128 -6.03 -10.39 26.29
CA THR A 128 -6.14 -11.85 26.33
C THR A 128 -5.19 -12.50 25.33
N GLU A 129 -4.10 -13.08 25.83
CA GLU A 129 -3.24 -13.97 25.06
C GLU A 129 -4.00 -15.21 24.61
N HIS A 130 -3.95 -15.51 23.32
CA HIS A 130 -4.58 -16.68 22.73
C HIS A 130 -3.84 -17.14 21.49
N PRO A 131 -3.91 -18.44 21.14
CA PRO A 131 -3.38 -18.93 19.86
C PRO A 131 -4.27 -18.47 18.71
N CYS A 132 -3.74 -18.44 17.49
CA CYS A 132 -4.48 -18.11 16.28
C CYS A 132 -4.36 -19.26 15.26
N ALA A 133 -5.48 -19.66 14.67
CA ALA A 133 -5.51 -20.68 13.63
C ALA A 133 -5.22 -20.04 12.26
N TRP A 134 -4.38 -20.70 11.46
CA TRP A 134 -4.08 -20.25 10.10
C TRP A 134 -5.30 -20.42 9.18
N LEU A 135 -5.78 -19.32 8.59
CA LEU A 135 -6.88 -19.35 7.62
C LEU A 135 -6.33 -19.50 6.20
N SER A 136 -6.92 -20.40 5.42
CA SER A 136 -6.51 -20.57 4.02
C SER A 136 -6.73 -19.29 3.20
N ASP A 137 -5.70 -18.87 2.47
CA ASP A 137 -5.76 -17.86 1.41
C ASP A 137 -6.07 -18.50 0.03
N GLN A 138 -6.05 -19.83 -0.06
CA GLN A 138 -6.20 -20.59 -1.30
C GLN A 138 -7.64 -21.03 -1.57
N PRO A 139 -8.04 -21.17 -2.85
CA PRO A 139 -9.31 -21.81 -3.19
C PRO A 139 -9.27 -23.30 -2.84
N THR A 140 -10.34 -23.80 -2.20
CA THR A 140 -10.50 -25.23 -1.90
C THR A 140 -10.89 -25.99 -3.17
N THR A 141 -10.04 -26.91 -3.61
CA THR A 141 -10.26 -27.72 -4.83
C THR A 141 -10.62 -29.17 -4.49
N LEU A 142 -9.82 -29.87 -3.69
CA LEU A 142 -10.08 -31.23 -3.17
C LEU A 142 -9.34 -31.42 -1.83
N LEU A 143 -9.99 -32.02 -0.82
CA LEU A 143 -9.41 -32.27 0.51
C LEU A 143 -9.21 -33.78 0.70
N GLU A 144 -7.98 -34.27 0.89
CA GLU A 144 -7.74 -35.71 1.09
C GLU A 144 -7.79 -36.12 2.57
N ASP A 145 -7.09 -35.38 3.44
CA ASP A 145 -7.04 -35.58 4.89
C ASP A 145 -7.56 -34.33 5.62
N ALA A 146 -8.81 -34.37 6.11
CA ALA A 146 -9.44 -33.27 6.83
C ALA A 146 -10.01 -33.69 8.20
N TYR A 147 -10.03 -32.74 9.15
CA TYR A 147 -10.48 -32.95 10.52
C TYR A 147 -11.44 -31.85 10.96
N ILE A 148 -12.47 -32.23 11.73
CA ILE A 148 -13.40 -31.30 12.38
C ILE A 148 -13.06 -31.23 13.86
N PHE A 149 -12.97 -30.01 14.40
CA PHE A 149 -12.74 -29.77 15.83
C PHE A 149 -13.99 -29.25 16.54
N ARG A 150 -14.08 -29.54 17.83
CA ARG A 150 -15.15 -29.09 18.73
C ARG A 150 -14.57 -28.37 19.94
N GLY A 151 -15.22 -27.28 20.35
CA GLY A 151 -14.93 -26.59 21.60
C GLY A 151 -15.16 -27.48 22.82
N HIS A 152 -14.30 -27.34 23.83
CA HIS A 152 -14.33 -28.14 25.05
C HIS A 152 -14.12 -27.25 26.29
N ASP A 153 -14.71 -27.66 27.42
CA ASP A 153 -14.74 -26.87 28.66
C ASP A 153 -13.68 -27.29 29.70
N GLN A 154 -12.89 -28.36 29.48
CA GLN A 154 -11.97 -28.88 30.50
C GLN A 154 -10.50 -28.47 30.29
N PRO A 155 -9.75 -28.23 31.39
CA PRO A 155 -8.32 -27.91 31.33
C PRO A 155 -7.53 -29.12 30.85
N GLY A 156 -6.91 -29.01 29.68
CA GLY A 156 -5.75 -29.82 29.34
C GLY A 156 -4.58 -29.43 30.25
N GLY A 157 -4.40 -30.15 31.35
CA GLY A 157 -3.30 -29.91 32.28
C GLY A 157 -2.90 -31.17 33.01
N GLY A 158 -1.75 -31.74 32.64
CA GLY A 158 -1.11 -32.80 33.40
C GLY A 158 -0.17 -33.67 32.59
N ALA A 159 0.98 -33.14 32.19
CA ALA A 159 2.15 -33.97 31.92
C ALA A 159 2.53 -34.72 33.21
N GLY A 160 2.00 -35.93 33.36
CA GLY A 160 2.53 -36.96 34.26
C GLY A 160 3.04 -38.09 33.38
N ALA A 161 4.35 -38.20 33.24
CA ALA A 161 4.99 -39.34 32.61
C ALA A 161 4.63 -40.63 33.35
N ALA A 162 4.00 -41.59 32.66
CA ALA A 162 4.25 -43.04 32.69
C ALA A 162 3.02 -43.84 32.23
N GLY A 163 3.16 -44.54 31.10
CA GLY A 163 2.46 -45.81 30.84
C GLY A 163 1.00 -45.75 30.39
N ALA A 164 0.73 -45.32 29.16
CA ALA A 164 -0.52 -45.67 28.49
C ALA A 164 -0.38 -47.06 27.84
N ARG A 165 -0.64 -48.12 28.62
CA ARG A 165 -0.93 -49.45 28.09
C ARG A 165 -2.33 -49.44 27.49
N GLU A 166 -2.38 -49.83 26.21
CA GLU A 166 -3.53 -50.34 25.48
C GLU A 166 -4.45 -51.20 26.35
N HIS A 167 -5.74 -50.86 26.39
CA HIS A 167 -6.80 -51.81 26.68
C HIS A 167 -8.01 -51.49 25.81
N VAL A 168 -8.04 -52.13 24.65
CA VAL A 168 -9.28 -52.37 23.91
C VAL A 168 -10.02 -53.48 24.66
N VAL A 169 -11.28 -53.27 25.04
CA VAL A 169 -12.15 -54.37 25.43
C VAL A 169 -13.39 -54.39 24.54
N ARG A 170 -13.62 -55.59 24.00
CA ARG A 170 -14.75 -56.03 23.21
C ARG A 170 -16.08 -55.77 23.92
N ASP A 171 -17.06 -55.41 23.09
CA ASP A 171 -18.45 -55.87 23.04
C ASP A 171 -19.24 -56.09 24.35
N SER A 172 -20.48 -55.56 24.32
CA SER A 172 -21.59 -55.78 25.25
C SER A 172 -21.59 -55.00 26.58
N GLY A 173 -22.23 -53.83 26.54
CA GLY A 173 -23.04 -53.30 27.66
C GLY A 173 -22.38 -52.30 28.62
N GLY A 174 -22.96 -51.10 28.68
CA GLY A 174 -22.81 -50.19 29.82
C GLY A 174 -21.87 -49.01 29.61
N VAL A 175 -22.44 -47.81 29.59
CA VAL A 175 -21.77 -46.50 29.57
C VAL A 175 -20.72 -46.40 30.68
N ARG A 176 -19.49 -45.99 30.32
CA ARG A 176 -18.58 -45.22 31.18
C ARG A 176 -17.46 -44.53 30.38
N ASP A 177 -17.24 -43.27 30.73
CA ASP A 177 -16.47 -42.22 30.05
C ASP A 177 -15.04 -42.59 29.63
N ALA A 178 -14.74 -42.35 28.36
CA ALA A 178 -13.39 -42.12 27.85
C ALA A 178 -13.13 -40.60 27.75
N PRO A 179 -11.89 -40.12 27.99
CA PRO A 179 -11.56 -38.71 27.80
C PRO A 179 -11.78 -38.34 26.32
N HIS A 180 -12.60 -37.31 26.08
CA HIS A 180 -13.27 -37.03 24.81
C HIS A 180 -12.35 -36.89 23.57
N ASP A 181 -12.75 -37.54 22.47
CA ASP A 181 -12.31 -37.27 21.08
C ASP A 181 -12.54 -35.80 20.73
N ALA A 182 -11.50 -34.96 20.83
CA ALA A 182 -11.57 -33.52 20.54
C ALA A 182 -11.75 -33.20 19.04
N PHE A 183 -11.60 -34.21 18.16
CA PHE A 183 -11.72 -34.07 16.72
C PHE A 183 -12.28 -35.33 16.05
N LEU A 184 -12.87 -35.16 14.87
CA LEU A 184 -13.34 -36.25 14.01
C LEU A 184 -12.58 -36.22 12.68
N ALA A 185 -12.00 -37.36 12.27
CA ALA A 185 -11.40 -37.51 10.94
C ALA A 185 -12.48 -37.65 9.86
N VAL A 186 -12.30 -36.98 8.72
CA VAL A 186 -13.33 -36.83 7.70
C VAL A 186 -12.75 -37.09 6.31
N ARG A 187 -13.46 -37.89 5.49
CA ARG A 187 -13.17 -38.00 4.04
C ARG A 187 -14.10 -37.08 3.26
N PHE A 188 -13.52 -36.26 2.40
CA PHE A 188 -14.23 -35.23 1.65
C PHE A 188 -14.91 -35.79 0.39
N GLY A 189 -16.10 -35.28 0.09
CA GLY A 189 -16.91 -35.77 -1.04
C GLY A 189 -16.88 -34.82 -2.25
N ALA A 190 -17.10 -33.51 -2.06
CA ALA A 190 -17.13 -32.50 -3.11
C ALA A 190 -17.34 -31.07 -2.57
N ARG A 191 -17.11 -30.06 -3.42
CA ARG A 191 -17.56 -28.67 -3.24
C ARG A 191 -18.77 -28.41 -4.14
N ASP A 192 -19.84 -27.81 -3.62
CA ASP A 192 -20.97 -27.35 -4.43
C ASP A 192 -21.39 -25.91 -4.07
N ALA A 193 -22.45 -25.40 -4.72
CA ALA A 193 -22.97 -24.05 -4.47
C ALA A 193 -23.49 -23.82 -3.03
N ARG A 194 -23.65 -24.88 -2.22
CA ARG A 194 -24.16 -24.84 -0.84
C ARG A 194 -23.04 -24.86 0.20
N GLY A 195 -21.78 -25.08 -0.20
CA GLY A 195 -20.61 -25.08 0.68
C GLY A 195 -19.69 -26.28 0.46
N LEU A 196 -18.91 -26.60 1.48
CA LEU A 196 -18.02 -27.77 1.52
C LEU A 196 -18.79 -28.98 2.08
N GLN A 197 -18.77 -30.12 1.37
CA GLN A 197 -19.54 -31.32 1.72
C GLN A 197 -18.65 -32.51 2.08
N PHE A 198 -19.01 -33.19 3.18
CA PHE A 198 -18.32 -34.40 3.66
C PHE A 198 -19.19 -35.65 3.51
N GLY A 199 -18.55 -36.82 3.38
CA GLY A 199 -19.23 -38.09 3.20
C GLY A 199 -20.33 -38.37 4.25
N SER A 200 -21.37 -39.12 3.84
CA SER A 200 -22.52 -39.47 4.68
C SER A 200 -22.16 -40.35 5.89
N ASP A 201 -20.96 -40.94 5.90
CA ASP A 201 -20.37 -41.72 6.99
C ASP A 201 -19.92 -40.86 8.18
N VAL A 202 -19.85 -39.53 8.01
CA VAL A 202 -19.37 -38.59 9.02
C VAL A 202 -20.53 -38.11 9.90
N ARG A 203 -20.58 -38.54 11.16
CA ARG A 203 -21.55 -38.05 12.16
C ARG A 203 -21.04 -36.77 12.83
N VAL A 204 -21.53 -35.61 12.39
CA VAL A 204 -21.29 -34.33 13.08
C VAL A 204 -22.03 -34.32 14.43
N MET A 205 -21.28 -34.23 15.52
CA MET A 205 -21.83 -34.26 16.89
C MET A 205 -22.45 -32.90 17.29
N PRO A 206 -23.51 -32.88 18.13
CA PRO A 206 -24.05 -31.65 18.67
C PRO A 206 -22.99 -30.80 19.36
N GLY A 207 -22.94 -29.50 19.03
CA GLY A 207 -21.95 -28.55 19.56
C GLY A 207 -20.67 -28.42 18.71
N ALA A 208 -20.47 -29.19 17.64
CA ALA A 208 -19.38 -28.99 16.68
C ALA A 208 -19.64 -27.84 15.69
N SER A 209 -20.90 -27.38 15.57
CA SER A 209 -21.25 -26.23 14.73
C SER A 209 -20.47 -24.98 15.14
N GLY A 210 -19.91 -24.27 14.16
CA GLY A 210 -19.00 -23.15 14.32
C GLY A 210 -17.53 -23.55 14.53
N GLY A 211 -17.21 -24.84 14.70
CA GLY A 211 -15.84 -25.34 14.82
C GLY A 211 -15.09 -25.34 13.48
N PRO A 212 -13.74 -25.35 13.51
CA PRO A 212 -12.94 -25.31 12.29
C PRO A 212 -12.89 -26.68 11.60
N LEU A 213 -12.88 -26.62 10.27
CA LEU A 213 -12.51 -27.70 9.37
C LEU A 213 -11.06 -27.49 8.92
N LEU A 214 -10.17 -28.35 9.37
CA LEU A 214 -8.75 -28.31 9.12
C LEU A 214 -8.38 -29.28 7.99
N GLU A 215 -7.66 -28.79 6.98
CA GLU A 215 -6.98 -29.62 5.99
C GLU A 215 -5.54 -29.86 6.42
N CYS A 216 -5.18 -31.12 6.68
CA CYS A 216 -3.87 -31.45 7.22
C CYS A 216 -2.75 -31.37 6.20
N ASP A 217 -3.04 -31.56 4.91
CA ASP A 217 -2.01 -31.49 3.88
C ASP A 217 -1.40 -30.11 3.73
N ARG A 218 -2.17 -29.04 3.92
CA ARG A 218 -1.66 -27.66 3.97
C ARG A 218 -1.49 -27.13 5.40
N GLY A 219 -2.16 -27.77 6.36
CA GLY A 219 -2.24 -27.31 7.74
C GLY A 219 -3.05 -26.02 7.88
N GLU A 220 -4.19 -25.94 7.19
CA GLU A 220 -4.98 -24.71 7.08
C GLU A 220 -6.43 -24.95 7.44
N VAL A 221 -7.07 -23.96 8.08
CA VAL A 221 -8.52 -23.96 8.24
C VAL A 221 -9.14 -23.52 6.92
N VAL A 222 -9.91 -24.42 6.30
CA VAL A 222 -10.52 -24.21 4.98
C VAL A 222 -12.04 -23.98 5.06
N GLY A 223 -12.66 -24.29 6.21
CA GLY A 223 -14.08 -24.01 6.43
C GLY A 223 -14.50 -24.01 7.91
N ILE A 224 -15.75 -23.64 8.13
CA ILE A 224 -16.42 -23.59 9.44
C ILE A 224 -17.64 -24.51 9.40
N VAL A 225 -17.70 -25.47 10.32
CA VAL A 225 -18.71 -26.53 10.32
C VAL A 225 -20.09 -25.97 10.64
N LYS A 226 -21.08 -26.23 9.78
CA LYS A 226 -22.47 -25.77 9.97
C LYS A 226 -23.33 -26.83 10.65
N GLY A 227 -23.16 -28.10 10.28
CA GLY A 227 -23.98 -29.21 10.78
C GLY A 227 -24.36 -30.21 9.68
N ARG A 228 -25.49 -30.91 9.85
CA ARG A 228 -26.01 -31.91 8.90
C ARG A 228 -27.11 -31.33 8.02
N HIS A 229 -27.09 -31.62 6.71
CA HIS A 229 -28.23 -31.41 5.83
C HIS A 229 -29.34 -32.40 6.17
N GLN A 230 -30.56 -31.91 6.42
CA GLN A 230 -31.68 -32.76 6.89
C GLN A 230 -32.15 -33.79 5.86
N GLN A 231 -32.01 -33.51 4.56
CA GLN A 231 -32.54 -34.36 3.49
C GLN A 231 -31.59 -35.49 3.09
N ASP A 232 -30.27 -35.25 3.11
CA ASP A 232 -29.28 -36.18 2.53
C ASP A 232 -28.26 -36.72 3.55
N HIS A 233 -28.37 -36.32 4.83
CA HIS A 233 -27.46 -36.69 5.92
C HIS A 233 -25.97 -36.30 5.74
N VAL A 234 -25.66 -35.48 4.73
CA VAL A 234 -24.34 -34.93 4.40
C VAL A 234 -23.94 -33.84 5.40
N GLY A 235 -22.69 -33.86 5.87
CA GLY A 235 -22.12 -32.79 6.68
C GLY A 235 -21.76 -31.57 5.83
N LEU A 236 -22.06 -30.36 6.31
CA LEU A 236 -21.82 -29.10 5.60
C LEU A 236 -20.86 -28.19 6.38
N ALA A 237 -19.95 -27.53 5.68
CA ALA A 237 -19.16 -26.41 6.19
C ALA A 237 -19.21 -25.20 5.24
N VAL A 238 -19.13 -24.01 5.82
CA VAL A 238 -19.00 -22.75 5.08
C VAL A 238 -17.51 -22.52 4.80
N PRO A 239 -17.07 -22.31 3.54
CA PRO A 239 -15.67 -22.07 3.25
C PRO A 239 -15.19 -20.76 3.86
N VAL A 240 -13.93 -20.71 4.33
CA VAL A 240 -13.36 -19.48 4.93
C VAL A 240 -13.31 -18.32 3.95
N THR A 241 -13.25 -18.60 2.64
CA THR A 241 -13.33 -17.59 1.57
C THR A 241 -14.65 -16.82 1.56
N ALA A 242 -15.71 -17.33 2.20
CA ALA A 242 -16.95 -16.58 2.38
C ALA A 242 -16.78 -15.34 3.27
N LEU A 243 -15.70 -15.26 4.08
CA LEU A 243 -15.34 -14.04 4.82
C LEU A 243 -15.02 -12.85 3.92
N ARG A 244 -14.72 -13.06 2.64
CA ARG A 244 -14.54 -11.95 1.68
C ARG A 244 -15.80 -11.09 1.56
N GLY A 245 -16.98 -11.64 1.88
CA GLY A 245 -18.22 -10.88 1.98
C GLY A 245 -18.28 -9.92 3.17
N LEU A 246 -17.34 -9.95 4.11
CA LEU A 246 -17.33 -9.07 5.29
C LEU A 246 -17.12 -7.60 4.89
N GLY A 247 -18.20 -6.83 5.00
CA GLY A 247 -18.24 -5.37 4.86
C GLY A 247 -18.83 -4.65 6.08
N PRO A 248 -18.74 -3.32 6.14
CA PRO A 248 -19.23 -2.50 7.26
C PRO A 248 -20.74 -2.65 7.53
N GLU A 249 -21.52 -3.00 6.51
CA GLU A 249 -22.96 -3.30 6.59
C GLU A 249 -23.30 -4.48 7.52
N HIS A 250 -22.33 -5.36 7.79
CA HIS A 250 -22.51 -6.50 8.69
C HIS A 250 -22.28 -6.15 10.16
N LEU A 251 -21.83 -4.93 10.47
CA LEU A 251 -21.54 -4.47 11.83
C LEU A 251 -22.82 -4.43 12.67
N VAL A 252 -22.75 -4.97 13.89
CA VAL A 252 -23.84 -4.87 14.85
C VAL A 252 -23.90 -3.46 15.42
N ALA A 253 -25.09 -2.84 15.40
CA ALA A 253 -25.31 -1.51 15.93
C ALA A 253 -24.83 -1.38 17.39
N GLY A 254 -24.12 -0.29 17.69
CA GLY A 254 -23.59 0.00 19.03
C GLY A 254 -22.28 -0.73 19.38
N VAL A 255 -21.63 -1.38 18.41
CA VAL A 255 -20.32 -2.04 18.58
C VAL A 255 -19.26 -1.30 17.78
N GLU A 256 -18.08 -1.11 18.36
CA GLU A 256 -16.90 -0.64 17.64
C GLU A 256 -16.39 -1.73 16.70
N GLY A 257 -16.23 -1.39 15.42
CA GLY A 257 -15.83 -2.32 14.37
C GLY A 257 -14.34 -2.28 14.03
N LEU A 258 -13.98 -3.04 13.01
CA LEU A 258 -12.68 -3.09 12.37
C LEU A 258 -12.43 -1.95 11.35
N GLY A 259 -13.26 -0.90 11.37
CA GLY A 259 -13.15 0.24 10.46
C GLY A 259 -13.89 0.06 9.13
N PRO A 260 -13.56 0.86 8.09
CA PRO A 260 -14.29 0.90 6.82
C PRO A 260 -14.11 -0.37 5.97
N ASP A 261 -12.95 -1.03 6.06
CA ASP A 261 -12.64 -2.27 5.34
C ASP A 261 -12.40 -3.43 6.33
N PRO A 262 -13.46 -3.97 6.96
CA PRO A 262 -13.32 -4.92 8.06
C PRO A 262 -12.67 -6.25 7.63
N TYR A 263 -12.89 -6.71 6.41
CA TYR A 263 -12.21 -7.90 5.89
C TYR A 263 -10.69 -7.70 5.80
N HIS A 264 -10.25 -6.58 5.20
CA HIS A 264 -8.84 -6.24 5.10
C HIS A 264 -8.20 -6.12 6.49
N ALA A 265 -8.83 -5.35 7.39
CA ALA A 265 -8.33 -5.15 8.74
C ALA A 265 -8.23 -6.47 9.54
N LEU A 266 -9.19 -7.38 9.40
CA LEU A 266 -9.16 -8.70 10.04
C LEU A 266 -7.99 -9.55 9.53
N MET A 267 -7.83 -9.64 8.19
CA MET A 267 -6.76 -10.43 7.58
C MET A 267 -5.38 -9.82 7.85
N SER A 268 -5.26 -8.49 7.86
CA SER A 268 -4.00 -7.83 8.23
C SER A 268 -3.59 -8.12 9.67
N ARG A 269 -4.54 -8.13 10.62
CA ARG A 269 -4.27 -8.51 12.02
C ARG A 269 -3.90 -9.99 12.14
N HIS A 270 -4.55 -10.87 11.38
CA HIS A 270 -4.25 -12.29 11.31
C HIS A 270 -2.79 -12.53 10.87
N ASP A 271 -2.39 -11.96 9.73
CA ASP A 271 -1.07 -12.18 9.15
C ASP A 271 0.05 -11.60 10.01
N ARG A 272 -0.13 -10.39 10.52
CA ARG A 272 0.81 -9.75 11.43
C ARG A 272 1.00 -10.54 12.73
N TRP A 273 -0.06 -11.15 13.27
CA TRP A 273 0.05 -11.96 14.48
C TRP A 273 0.92 -13.19 14.24
N HIS A 274 0.73 -13.88 13.12
CA HIS A 274 1.51 -15.07 12.79
C HIS A 274 2.99 -14.73 12.56
N TRP A 275 3.29 -13.59 11.93
CA TRP A 275 4.66 -13.11 11.75
C TRP A 275 5.31 -12.70 13.07
N ALA A 276 4.62 -11.90 13.91
CA ALA A 276 5.12 -11.54 15.23
C ALA A 276 5.34 -12.76 16.16
N GLY A 277 4.61 -13.86 15.91
CA GLY A 277 4.82 -15.14 16.58
C GLY A 277 6.18 -15.80 16.31
N GLN A 278 6.93 -15.36 15.29
CA GLN A 278 8.22 -15.92 14.89
C GLN A 278 9.44 -15.23 15.53
N GLU A 279 9.25 -14.22 16.39
CA GLU A 279 10.36 -13.47 16.99
C GLU A 279 11.31 -14.38 17.80
N LEU A 280 12.58 -14.42 17.38
CA LEU A 280 13.68 -15.11 18.07
C LEU A 280 13.82 -14.58 19.50
N GLY A 281 13.61 -15.47 20.48
CA GLY A 281 13.74 -15.14 21.92
C GLY A 281 12.42 -15.16 22.69
N ARG A 282 11.26 -15.32 22.03
CA ARG A 282 10.02 -15.69 22.73
C ARG A 282 10.18 -17.07 23.36
N THR A 283 10.07 -17.14 24.69
CA THR A 283 9.97 -18.39 25.44
C THR A 283 8.63 -19.05 25.12
N GLY A 284 8.58 -19.85 24.05
CA GLY A 284 7.38 -20.53 23.59
C GLY A 284 7.70 -21.91 23.00
N GLY A 285 6.71 -22.80 23.03
CA GLY A 285 6.77 -24.08 22.29
C GLY A 285 6.67 -23.87 20.78
N PRO A 286 6.69 -24.95 19.98
CA PRO A 286 6.50 -24.87 18.52
C PRO A 286 5.20 -24.13 18.18
N THR A 287 5.21 -23.40 17.07
CA THR A 287 4.11 -22.60 16.54
C THR A 287 3.30 -23.38 15.51
N TRP A 288 2.10 -22.88 15.16
CA TRP A 288 1.32 -23.42 14.03
C TRP A 288 2.15 -23.51 12.74
N PHE A 289 3.01 -22.51 12.54
CA PHE A 289 3.90 -22.41 11.41
C PHE A 289 4.96 -23.52 11.41
N ASP A 290 5.54 -23.85 12.56
CA ASP A 290 6.50 -24.96 12.68
C ASP A 290 5.86 -26.29 12.28
N ALA A 291 4.60 -26.49 12.65
CA ALA A 291 3.82 -27.66 12.22
C ALA A 291 3.59 -27.66 10.70
N GLN A 292 3.23 -26.53 10.10
CA GLN A 292 3.11 -26.42 8.64
C GLN A 292 4.44 -26.67 7.93
N HIS A 293 5.53 -26.10 8.44
CA HIS A 293 6.87 -26.31 7.90
C HIS A 293 7.25 -27.78 7.92
N ALA A 294 6.99 -28.50 9.02
CA ALA A 294 7.25 -29.93 9.12
C ALA A 294 6.43 -30.78 8.12
N ILE A 295 5.18 -30.39 7.83
CA ILE A 295 4.32 -31.08 6.85
C ILE A 295 4.78 -30.81 5.40
N MET A 296 5.29 -29.60 5.14
CA MET A 296 5.77 -29.15 3.84
C MET A 296 7.23 -29.52 3.55
N ALA A 297 8.02 -29.83 4.58
CA ALA A 297 9.41 -30.21 4.46
C ALA A 297 9.57 -31.40 3.50
N GLY A 298 10.46 -31.26 2.51
CA GLY A 298 10.72 -32.30 1.51
C GLY A 298 9.76 -32.31 0.30
N ARG A 299 8.75 -31.42 0.23
CA ARG A 299 7.87 -31.28 -0.95
C ARG A 299 8.50 -30.49 -2.12
N GLY A 300 9.77 -30.11 -2.04
CA GLY A 300 10.54 -29.52 -3.15
C GLY A 300 10.11 -28.12 -3.60
N ARG A 301 9.38 -27.36 -2.79
CA ARG A 301 8.96 -25.99 -3.12
C ARG A 301 10.11 -25.00 -2.93
N LEU A 302 10.24 -24.06 -3.86
CA LEU A 302 11.17 -22.93 -3.75
C LEU A 302 10.55 -21.74 -3.02
N TRP A 303 9.22 -21.62 -3.05
CA TRP A 303 8.47 -20.69 -2.21
C TRP A 303 8.06 -21.42 -0.92
N GLY A 304 8.85 -21.24 0.13
CA GLY A 304 8.67 -21.91 1.41
C GLY A 304 7.58 -21.29 2.27
N VAL A 305 7.29 -21.94 3.40
CA VAL A 305 6.34 -21.41 4.38
C VAL A 305 6.84 -20.06 4.92
N GLN A 306 8.14 -19.91 5.15
CA GLN A 306 8.74 -18.68 5.68
C GLN A 306 8.61 -17.50 4.72
N GLU A 307 8.90 -17.73 3.43
CA GLU A 307 8.66 -16.74 2.37
C GLU A 307 7.21 -16.29 2.33
N ARG A 308 6.27 -17.24 2.38
CA ARG A 308 4.83 -16.96 2.42
C ARG A 308 4.46 -16.09 3.62
N LEU A 309 4.92 -16.46 4.81
CA LEU A 309 4.56 -15.71 6.03
C LEU A 309 5.11 -14.28 6.00
N GLN A 310 6.37 -14.11 5.59
CA GLN A 310 6.97 -12.78 5.46
C GLN A 310 6.26 -11.94 4.39
N ALA A 311 5.93 -12.53 3.24
CA ALA A 311 5.20 -11.85 2.19
C ALA A 311 3.81 -11.39 2.66
N LEU A 312 3.07 -12.24 3.38
CA LEU A 312 1.75 -11.91 3.90
C LEU A 312 1.79 -10.82 4.98
N ASP A 313 2.81 -10.78 5.86
CA ASP A 313 3.02 -9.65 6.79
C ASP A 313 3.27 -8.34 6.04
N LEU A 314 4.12 -8.35 5.01
CA LEU A 314 4.39 -7.16 4.20
C LEU A 314 3.13 -6.69 3.47
N LEU A 315 2.36 -7.60 2.88
CA LEU A 315 1.08 -7.29 2.23
C LEU A 315 0.04 -6.75 3.23
N ALA A 316 0.02 -7.27 4.46
CA ALA A 316 -0.89 -6.85 5.51
C ALA A 316 -0.65 -5.42 6.02
N ARG A 317 0.54 -4.86 5.81
CA ARG A 317 0.92 -3.48 6.16
C ARG A 317 0.57 -2.46 5.08
N LEU A 318 0.29 -2.92 3.85
CA LEU A 318 -0.13 -2.03 2.78
C LEU A 318 -1.58 -1.57 3.00
N PRO A 319 -1.96 -0.41 2.44
CA PRO A 319 -3.37 -0.03 2.38
C PRO A 319 -4.18 -1.05 1.56
N ALA A 320 -5.47 -1.14 1.88
CA ALA A 320 -6.41 -1.96 1.13
C ALA A 320 -6.41 -1.54 -0.36
N PRO A 321 -6.52 -2.50 -1.31
CA PRO A 321 -6.65 -2.14 -2.71
C PRO A 321 -7.90 -1.30 -2.92
N ARG A 322 -7.78 -0.17 -3.63
CA ARG A 322 -8.93 0.74 -3.91
C ARG A 322 -9.98 0.08 -4.80
N ASP A 323 -9.57 -0.86 -5.64
CA ASP A 323 -10.41 -1.57 -6.60
C ASP A 323 -10.04 -3.07 -6.62
N PRO A 324 -10.99 -3.99 -6.37
CA PRO A 324 -10.79 -5.43 -6.53
C PRO A 324 -10.21 -5.84 -7.91
N LEU A 325 -10.54 -5.12 -8.99
CA LEU A 325 -10.00 -5.39 -10.32
C LEU A 325 -8.50 -5.12 -10.42
N ALA A 326 -7.93 -4.28 -9.54
CA ALA A 326 -6.48 -4.09 -9.47
C ALA A 326 -5.78 -5.39 -9.02
N VAL A 327 -6.38 -6.13 -8.08
CA VAL A 327 -5.85 -7.42 -7.61
C VAL A 327 -5.94 -8.47 -8.72
N GLU A 328 -7.07 -8.55 -9.42
CA GLU A 328 -7.25 -9.48 -10.54
C GLU A 328 -6.25 -9.22 -11.69
N ARG A 329 -6.06 -7.95 -12.07
CA ARG A 329 -5.05 -7.58 -13.08
C ARG A 329 -3.63 -7.94 -12.64
N ALA A 330 -3.28 -7.69 -11.38
CA ALA A 330 -1.97 -8.05 -10.84
C ALA A 330 -1.74 -9.58 -10.86
N VAL A 331 -2.75 -10.37 -10.56
CA VAL A 331 -2.70 -11.84 -10.67
C VAL A 331 -2.57 -12.28 -12.13
N GLY A 332 -3.37 -11.71 -13.04
CA GLY A 332 -3.32 -12.01 -14.47
C GLY A 332 -1.94 -11.74 -15.07
N GLU A 333 -1.37 -10.56 -14.78
CA GLU A 333 -0.02 -10.16 -15.19
C GLU A 333 1.04 -11.08 -14.58
N ALA A 334 0.94 -11.42 -13.29
CA ALA A 334 1.88 -12.31 -12.61
C ALA A 334 1.91 -13.72 -13.26
N LEU A 335 0.74 -14.26 -13.58
CA LEU A 335 0.57 -15.59 -14.17
C LEU A 335 0.75 -15.61 -15.70
N GLY A 336 0.94 -14.45 -16.34
CA GLY A 336 1.03 -14.34 -17.80
C GLY A 336 -0.26 -14.74 -18.51
N ARG A 337 -1.41 -14.59 -17.85
CA ARG A 337 -2.74 -14.88 -18.41
C ARG A 337 -3.32 -13.60 -18.99
N GLY A 338 -4.11 -13.73 -20.06
CA GLY A 338 -4.95 -12.62 -20.53
C GLY A 338 -6.03 -12.28 -19.49
N ASP A 339 -6.69 -11.14 -19.68
CA ASP A 339 -7.80 -10.72 -18.82
C ASP A 339 -8.88 -11.81 -18.79
N GLY A 340 -9.10 -12.38 -17.61
CA GLY A 340 -10.10 -13.39 -17.35
C GLY A 340 -10.54 -13.28 -15.89
N PRO A 341 -11.85 -13.40 -15.60
CA PRO A 341 -12.33 -13.25 -14.24
C PRO A 341 -11.68 -14.30 -13.35
N ALA A 342 -11.24 -13.88 -12.16
CA ALA A 342 -10.81 -14.82 -11.14
C ALA A 342 -11.94 -15.81 -10.84
N ALA A 343 -11.58 -17.04 -10.44
CA ALA A 343 -12.58 -18.05 -10.09
C ALA A 343 -13.46 -17.61 -8.89
N TRP A 344 -12.99 -16.62 -8.11
CA TRP A 344 -13.63 -16.06 -6.92
C TRP A 344 -13.25 -14.59 -6.76
N PRO A 345 -14.06 -13.75 -6.07
CA PRO A 345 -13.70 -12.36 -5.80
C PRO A 345 -12.37 -12.26 -5.04
N LEU A 346 -11.48 -11.36 -5.47
CA LEU A 346 -10.20 -11.05 -4.82
C LEU A 346 -10.30 -9.64 -4.20
N ARG A 347 -10.33 -9.52 -2.86
CA ARG A 347 -10.57 -8.22 -2.19
C ARG A 347 -9.33 -7.61 -1.56
N THR A 348 -8.31 -8.42 -1.31
CA THR A 348 -7.07 -8.00 -0.65
C THR A 348 -5.86 -8.49 -1.41
N TRP A 349 -4.69 -7.90 -1.16
CA TRP A 349 -3.44 -8.42 -1.71
C TRP A 349 -3.13 -9.85 -1.25
N ARG A 350 -3.58 -10.23 -0.05
CA ARG A 350 -3.57 -11.63 0.43
C ARG A 350 -4.33 -12.57 -0.50
N ASP A 351 -5.51 -12.16 -0.98
CA ASP A 351 -6.31 -13.00 -1.87
C ASP A 351 -5.61 -13.25 -3.20
N GLY A 352 -4.99 -12.20 -3.76
CA GLY A 352 -4.22 -12.34 -4.99
C GLY A 352 -3.01 -13.25 -4.81
N HIS A 353 -2.30 -13.15 -3.67
CA HIS A 353 -1.22 -14.08 -3.33
C HIS A 353 -1.72 -15.53 -3.27
N GLY A 354 -2.85 -15.78 -2.61
CA GLY A 354 -3.45 -17.12 -2.50
C GLY A 354 -3.89 -17.73 -3.83
N GLU A 355 -4.30 -16.89 -4.80
CA GLU A 355 -4.69 -17.31 -6.15
C GLU A 355 -3.51 -17.80 -7.01
N LEU A 356 -2.25 -17.49 -6.65
CA LEU A 356 -1.07 -17.91 -7.41
C LEU A 356 -0.76 -19.42 -7.26
N TYR A 357 -1.33 -20.08 -6.26
CA TYR A 357 -1.15 -21.50 -5.99
C TYR A 357 -1.93 -22.38 -6.98
N GLN A 358 -1.45 -22.47 -8.23
CA GLN A 358 -2.17 -23.13 -9.35
C GLN A 358 -1.55 -24.42 -9.87
N GLY A 359 -0.78 -25.15 -9.05
CA GLY A 359 -0.25 -26.47 -9.40
C GLY A 359 0.86 -26.47 -10.47
N SER A 360 1.57 -25.35 -10.62
CA SER A 360 2.77 -25.24 -11.47
C SER A 360 3.99 -25.91 -10.84
N ASP A 361 5.08 -26.06 -11.60
CA ASP A 361 6.37 -26.47 -11.05
C ASP A 361 6.91 -25.43 -10.04
N PRO A 362 7.80 -25.83 -9.10
CA PRO A 362 8.29 -24.96 -8.04
C PRO A 362 8.97 -23.66 -8.48
N TYR A 363 9.60 -23.64 -9.66
CA TYR A 363 10.31 -22.46 -10.15
C TYR A 363 9.36 -21.47 -10.80
N THR A 364 8.41 -21.94 -11.62
CA THR A 364 7.35 -21.08 -12.16
C THR A 364 6.50 -20.46 -11.04
N GLU A 365 6.25 -21.22 -9.98
CA GLU A 365 5.57 -20.73 -8.78
C GLU A 365 6.34 -19.58 -8.13
N LEU A 366 7.64 -19.76 -7.85
CA LEU A 366 8.52 -18.72 -7.31
C LEU A 366 8.52 -17.45 -8.19
N CYS A 367 8.65 -17.60 -9.51
CA CYS A 367 8.59 -16.48 -10.45
C CYS A 367 7.27 -15.71 -10.34
N SER A 368 6.15 -16.42 -10.20
CA SER A 368 4.81 -15.82 -10.09
C SER A 368 4.66 -15.03 -8.80
N PHE A 369 5.14 -15.56 -7.67
CA PHE A 369 5.13 -14.85 -6.40
C PHE A 369 5.98 -13.58 -6.42
N VAL A 370 7.24 -13.67 -6.89
CA VAL A 370 8.12 -12.50 -6.96
C VAL A 370 7.55 -11.45 -7.91
N HIS A 371 6.97 -11.86 -9.04
CA HIS A 371 6.36 -10.94 -9.99
C HIS A 371 5.12 -10.25 -9.41
N TYR A 372 4.23 -11.00 -8.76
CA TYR A 372 3.04 -10.45 -8.11
C TYR A 372 3.40 -9.41 -7.03
N LEU A 373 4.31 -9.75 -6.12
CA LEU A 373 4.75 -8.83 -5.06
C LEU A 373 5.41 -7.57 -5.64
N ARG A 374 6.16 -7.70 -6.74
CA ARG A 374 6.73 -6.56 -7.48
C ARG A 374 5.63 -5.64 -8.02
N ILE A 375 4.57 -6.21 -8.60
CA ILE A 375 3.43 -5.43 -9.14
C ILE A 375 2.72 -4.70 -7.99
N VAL A 376 2.42 -5.38 -6.88
CA VAL A 376 1.76 -4.77 -5.72
C VAL A 376 2.59 -3.62 -5.13
N ALA A 377 3.91 -3.82 -4.97
CA ALA A 377 4.81 -2.77 -4.51
C ALA A 377 4.83 -1.56 -5.47
N GLN A 378 4.83 -1.81 -6.79
CA GLN A 378 4.78 -0.76 -7.79
C GLN A 378 3.47 0.03 -7.72
N LEU A 379 2.31 -0.66 -7.70
CA LEU A 379 1.00 -0.04 -7.63
C LEU A 379 0.85 0.82 -6.36
N THR A 380 1.26 0.29 -5.21
CA THR A 380 1.18 1.02 -3.93
C THR A 380 2.10 2.24 -3.93
N SER A 381 3.32 2.11 -4.47
CA SER A 381 4.27 3.21 -4.62
C SER A 381 3.73 4.31 -5.55
N ASP A 382 3.07 3.92 -6.64
CA ASP A 382 2.46 4.85 -7.59
C ASP A 382 1.26 5.58 -6.98
N GLU A 383 0.36 4.86 -6.31
CA GLU A 383 -0.83 5.45 -5.67
C GLU A 383 -0.49 6.40 -4.53
N ALA A 384 0.57 6.11 -3.77
CA ALA A 384 1.01 6.93 -2.66
C ALA A 384 1.96 8.06 -3.09
N ARG A 385 2.40 8.14 -4.36
CA ARG A 385 3.44 9.10 -4.78
C ARG A 385 3.04 10.56 -4.56
N ASP A 386 1.84 10.93 -5.00
CA ASP A 386 1.37 12.32 -5.03
C ASP A 386 0.42 12.65 -3.86
N VAL A 387 0.18 11.70 -2.96
CA VAL A 387 -0.72 11.88 -1.82
C VAL A 387 0.07 12.46 -0.63
N PRO A 388 -0.31 13.65 -0.12
CA PRO A 388 0.30 14.21 1.08
C PRO A 388 -0.19 13.50 2.35
N GLY A 389 0.49 13.72 3.46
CA GLY A 389 0.10 13.21 4.78
C GLY A 389 0.84 11.95 5.25
N GLU A 390 0.69 11.67 6.54
CA GLU A 390 1.39 10.58 7.24
C GLU A 390 1.01 9.20 6.71
N ALA A 391 -0.28 8.94 6.50
CA ALA A 391 -0.74 7.65 5.97
C ALA A 391 -0.14 7.31 4.59
N ALA A 392 0.03 8.31 3.72
CA ALA A 392 0.70 8.12 2.44
C ALA A 392 2.22 7.94 2.61
N ALA A 393 2.83 8.54 3.65
CA ALA A 393 4.24 8.34 3.96
C ALA A 393 4.50 6.91 4.45
N GLU A 394 3.66 6.41 5.35
CA GLU A 394 3.68 5.03 5.81
C GLU A 394 3.48 4.05 4.64
N ALA A 395 2.48 4.29 3.77
CA ALA A 395 2.27 3.46 2.59
C ALA A 395 3.49 3.42 1.64
N ARG A 396 4.21 4.54 1.47
CA ARG A 396 5.45 4.58 0.68
C ARG A 396 6.58 3.78 1.35
N GLU A 397 6.70 3.86 2.67
CA GLU A 397 7.71 3.12 3.41
C GLU A 397 7.45 1.60 3.36
N GLU A 398 6.21 1.18 3.60
CA GLU A 398 5.84 -0.24 3.53
C GLU A 398 5.94 -0.80 2.10
N ALA A 399 5.60 0.00 1.08
CA ALA A 399 5.86 -0.38 -0.31
C ALA A 399 7.36 -0.52 -0.64
N ALA A 400 8.22 0.32 -0.05
CA ALA A 400 9.67 0.21 -0.20
C ALA A 400 10.22 -1.06 0.48
N ARG A 401 9.74 -1.40 1.69
CA ARG A 401 10.10 -2.66 2.36
C ARG A 401 9.68 -3.89 1.55
N LEU A 402 8.49 -3.86 0.95
CA LEU A 402 8.07 -4.93 0.03
C LEU A 402 8.97 -5.00 -1.20
N ALA A 403 9.36 -3.86 -1.78
CA ALA A 403 10.27 -3.81 -2.92
C ALA A 403 11.66 -4.40 -2.59
N GLU A 404 12.19 -4.14 -1.39
CA GLU A 404 13.44 -4.71 -0.89
C GLU A 404 13.34 -6.25 -0.75
N PHE A 405 12.24 -6.74 -0.19
CA PHE A 405 11.97 -8.17 -0.10
C PHE A 405 11.91 -8.83 -1.49
N VAL A 406 11.20 -8.22 -2.44
CA VAL A 406 11.16 -8.65 -3.84
C VAL A 406 12.56 -8.70 -4.44
N GLN A 407 13.38 -7.67 -4.24
CA GLN A 407 14.74 -7.62 -4.74
C GLN A 407 15.62 -8.74 -4.16
N ALA A 408 15.49 -9.02 -2.87
CA ALA A 408 16.22 -10.11 -2.22
C ALA A 408 15.81 -11.48 -2.79
N LYS A 409 14.52 -11.71 -3.01
CA LYS A 409 14.02 -12.97 -3.60
C LYS A 409 14.28 -13.08 -5.10
N ALA A 410 14.39 -11.97 -5.82
CA ALA A 410 14.73 -11.97 -7.25
C ALA A 410 16.15 -12.47 -7.55
N VAL A 411 17.06 -12.54 -6.55
CA VAL A 411 18.45 -12.99 -6.73
C VAL A 411 18.54 -14.46 -7.15
N VAL A 412 17.60 -15.31 -6.69
CA VAL A 412 17.59 -16.74 -7.02
C VAL A 412 16.92 -17.07 -8.36
N LEU A 413 16.35 -16.06 -9.03
CA LEU A 413 15.73 -16.23 -10.35
C LEU A 413 16.78 -16.33 -11.45
N GLN A 414 16.46 -17.06 -12.52
CA GLN A 414 17.26 -17.09 -13.73
C GLN A 414 17.37 -15.67 -14.33
N PRO A 415 18.50 -15.32 -14.98
CA PRO A 415 18.71 -13.97 -15.51
C PRO A 415 17.61 -13.49 -16.48
N GLN A 416 17.01 -14.40 -17.26
CA GLN A 416 15.92 -14.08 -18.18
C GLN A 416 14.64 -13.65 -17.44
N ASP A 417 14.23 -14.38 -16.40
CA ASP A 417 13.05 -14.06 -15.60
C ASP A 417 13.29 -12.81 -14.75
N ARG A 418 14.51 -12.68 -14.18
CA ARG A 418 14.89 -11.46 -13.46
C ARG A 418 14.82 -10.21 -14.33
N ARG A 419 15.21 -10.30 -15.60
CA ARG A 419 15.07 -9.19 -16.57
C ARG A 419 13.61 -8.93 -16.95
N ARG A 420 12.81 -9.99 -17.11
CA ARG A 420 11.38 -9.90 -17.44
C ARG A 420 10.57 -9.24 -16.32
N ILE A 421 10.75 -9.71 -15.08
CA ILE A 421 10.06 -9.18 -13.89
C ILE A 421 10.58 -7.78 -13.56
N GLY A 422 11.90 -7.60 -13.60
CA GLY A 422 12.56 -6.33 -13.28
C GLY A 422 12.35 -5.88 -11.83
N PRO A 423 13.00 -4.77 -11.43
CA PRO A 423 12.78 -4.18 -10.11
C PRO A 423 11.46 -3.39 -10.05
N VAL A 424 11.04 -3.05 -8.83
CA VAL A 424 10.10 -1.93 -8.63
C VAL A 424 10.80 -0.66 -9.12
N ARG A 425 10.18 0.04 -10.05
CA ARG A 425 10.75 1.22 -10.68
C ARG A 425 10.26 2.46 -9.94
N ARG A 426 11.21 3.27 -9.47
CA ARG A 426 10.89 4.66 -9.15
C ARG A 426 10.57 5.36 -10.45
N ARG A 427 9.50 6.15 -10.46
CA ARG A 427 9.12 6.89 -11.66
C ARG A 427 9.57 8.34 -11.51
N PRO A 428 10.24 8.91 -12.52
CA PRO A 428 10.68 10.29 -12.48
C PRO A 428 9.47 11.23 -12.45
N ARG A 429 9.57 12.29 -11.66
CA ARG A 429 8.59 13.38 -11.55
C ARG A 429 9.06 14.60 -12.32
N SER A 430 10.37 14.80 -12.36
CA SER A 430 10.99 15.95 -12.98
C SER A 430 12.28 15.58 -13.70
N VAL A 431 12.66 16.45 -14.64
CA VAL A 431 14.01 16.52 -15.20
C VAL A 431 14.54 17.89 -14.86
N LEU A 432 15.64 17.93 -14.11
CA LEU A 432 16.36 19.14 -13.76
C LEU A 432 17.49 19.38 -14.76
N VAL A 433 17.51 20.56 -15.34
CA VAL A 433 18.66 21.13 -16.04
C VAL A 433 19.29 22.15 -15.11
N GLU A 434 20.58 22.01 -14.83
CA GLU A 434 21.30 22.94 -13.98
C GLU A 434 22.44 23.57 -14.77
N PHE A 435 22.59 24.90 -14.63
CA PHE A 435 23.75 25.65 -15.11
C PHE A 435 24.56 26.11 -13.90
N GLU A 436 25.76 25.58 -13.77
CA GLU A 436 26.66 25.89 -12.67
C GLU A 436 27.68 26.95 -13.13
N PRO A 437 27.73 28.13 -12.48
CA PRO A 437 28.74 29.12 -12.77
C PRO A 437 30.13 28.65 -12.30
N LEU A 438 31.13 28.76 -13.17
CA LEU A 438 32.53 28.58 -12.86
C LEU A 438 33.17 29.94 -12.60
N PHE A 439 33.64 30.15 -11.38
CA PHE A 439 34.41 31.34 -11.03
C PHE A 439 35.87 31.13 -11.46
N TYR A 440 36.21 31.45 -12.71
CA TYR A 440 37.59 31.56 -13.15
C TYR A 440 37.85 32.81 -14.00
N ASP A 441 38.92 33.51 -13.56
CA ASP A 441 39.81 34.44 -14.28
C ASP A 441 39.36 35.91 -14.46
N GLU A 442 40.35 36.77 -14.20
CA GLU A 442 40.50 38.24 -14.27
C GLU A 442 39.96 38.93 -15.57
N GLY A 443 39.33 38.19 -16.50
CA GLY A 443 38.82 38.65 -17.80
C GLY A 443 37.31 38.92 -17.91
N GLY A 444 36.50 38.68 -16.87
CA GLY A 444 35.15 39.24 -16.73
C GLY A 444 33.98 38.58 -17.48
N GLN A 445 34.14 37.40 -18.10
CA GLN A 445 33.01 36.63 -18.65
C GLN A 445 32.64 35.44 -17.74
N GLU A 446 31.37 35.33 -17.38
CA GLU A 446 30.84 34.17 -16.64
C GLU A 446 30.77 32.93 -17.55
N LEU A 447 31.38 31.84 -17.09
CA LEU A 447 31.44 30.56 -17.78
C LEU A 447 30.67 29.51 -16.98
N PHE A 448 30.08 28.54 -17.66
CA PHE A 448 29.16 27.59 -17.06
C PHE A 448 29.51 26.15 -17.42
N ASN A 449 29.35 25.27 -16.43
CA ASN A 449 29.11 23.85 -16.67
C ASN A 449 27.59 23.59 -16.66
N TRP A 450 27.19 22.43 -17.16
CA TRP A 450 25.78 22.05 -17.12
C TRP A 450 25.58 20.57 -16.78
N SER A 451 24.47 20.27 -16.12
CA SER A 451 24.06 18.90 -15.82
C SER A 451 22.57 18.68 -16.11
N VAL A 452 22.20 17.41 -16.34
CA VAL A 452 20.82 16.97 -16.45
C VAL A 452 20.59 15.82 -15.47
N SER A 453 19.59 15.97 -14.60
CA SER A 453 19.23 14.99 -13.58
C SER A 453 17.74 14.63 -13.66
N GLU A 454 17.39 13.40 -13.33
CA GLU A 454 16.01 12.94 -13.15
C GLU A 454 15.65 13.01 -11.67
N GLY A 455 14.56 13.69 -11.35
CA GLY A 455 14.07 13.88 -9.99
C GLY A 455 12.95 12.90 -9.65
N TYR A 456 13.04 12.32 -8.46
CA TYR A 456 12.06 11.39 -7.91
C TYR A 456 11.27 12.02 -6.74
N GLY A 457 11.52 13.30 -6.48
CA GLY A 457 10.98 14.09 -5.37
C GLY A 457 11.77 13.90 -4.08
N ARG A 458 11.53 14.80 -3.12
CA ARG A 458 12.17 14.79 -1.78
C ARG A 458 13.70 14.84 -1.82
N GLY A 459 14.27 15.62 -2.74
CA GLY A 459 15.70 15.77 -2.92
C GLY A 459 16.38 14.54 -3.54
N GLN A 460 15.62 13.56 -4.02
CA GLN A 460 16.17 12.38 -4.68
C GLN A 460 16.37 12.63 -6.17
N TRP A 461 17.64 12.78 -6.57
CA TRP A 461 18.04 13.06 -7.94
C TRP A 461 19.03 12.02 -8.47
N LEU A 462 18.85 11.61 -9.72
CA LEU A 462 19.80 10.78 -10.45
C LEU A 462 20.39 11.60 -11.60
N ARG A 463 21.70 11.85 -11.59
CA ARG A 463 22.38 12.54 -12.69
C ARG A 463 22.50 11.63 -13.90
N VAL A 464 21.99 12.07 -15.05
CA VAL A 464 21.90 11.26 -16.28
C VAL A 464 22.72 11.82 -17.44
N ASP A 465 23.13 13.08 -17.37
CA ASP A 465 23.99 13.74 -18.35
C ASP A 465 24.77 14.86 -17.65
N VAL A 466 26.00 15.10 -18.11
CA VAL A 466 26.86 16.15 -17.57
C VAL A 466 27.86 16.60 -18.62
N GLN A 467 28.19 17.89 -18.59
CA GLN A 467 29.33 18.45 -19.30
C GLN A 467 30.18 19.23 -18.30
N GLU A 468 31.35 18.67 -17.98
CA GLU A 468 32.37 19.30 -17.15
C GLU A 468 33.54 19.66 -18.06
N ALA A 469 33.62 20.93 -18.47
CA ALA A 469 34.78 21.44 -19.20
C ALA A 469 35.66 22.20 -18.20
N ALA A 470 36.98 21.99 -18.23
CA ALA A 470 37.93 22.62 -17.30
C ALA A 470 37.90 24.16 -17.33
N GLY A 471 37.40 24.76 -18.42
CA GLY A 471 37.19 26.21 -18.55
C GLY A 471 35.73 26.63 -18.71
N GLY A 472 34.75 25.72 -18.61
CA GLY A 472 33.34 26.02 -18.88
C GLY A 472 33.06 26.57 -20.28
N VAL A 473 31.83 27.02 -20.51
CA VAL A 473 31.43 27.71 -21.75
C VAL A 473 30.45 28.84 -21.43
N PRO A 474 30.31 29.87 -22.28
CA PRO A 474 29.30 30.92 -22.08
C PRO A 474 27.87 30.35 -22.02
N PHE A 475 26.98 30.99 -21.26
CA PHE A 475 25.61 30.51 -21.01
C PHE A 475 24.83 30.13 -22.30
N ALA A 476 24.94 30.95 -23.34
CA ALA A 476 24.26 30.70 -24.61
C ALA A 476 24.75 29.40 -25.29
N GLN A 477 26.04 29.10 -25.18
CA GLN A 477 26.63 27.86 -25.68
C GLN A 477 26.20 26.68 -24.80
N ALA A 478 26.31 26.78 -23.46
CA ALA A 478 25.85 25.74 -22.54
C ALA A 478 24.39 25.35 -22.82
N ARG A 479 23.51 26.35 -22.98
CA ARG A 479 22.10 26.14 -23.35
C ARG A 479 21.97 25.38 -24.67
N ALA A 480 22.69 25.79 -25.72
CA ALA A 480 22.64 25.12 -27.02
C ALA A 480 23.11 23.65 -26.92
N GLU A 481 24.10 23.36 -26.10
CA GLU A 481 24.58 22.00 -25.84
C GLU A 481 23.54 21.14 -25.12
N VAL A 482 22.92 21.66 -24.06
CA VAL A 482 21.82 21.01 -23.32
C VAL A 482 20.66 20.68 -24.26
N LEU A 483 20.19 21.64 -25.06
CA LEU A 483 19.02 21.47 -25.92
C LEU A 483 19.18 20.33 -26.94
N ARG A 484 20.40 20.09 -27.42
CA ARG A 484 20.69 18.95 -28.33
C ARG A 484 20.42 17.59 -27.68
N ARG A 485 20.55 17.48 -26.35
CA ARG A 485 20.40 16.21 -25.61
C ARG A 485 19.07 16.11 -24.85
N LEU A 486 18.49 17.26 -24.46
CA LEU A 486 17.33 17.34 -23.58
C LEU A 486 16.09 16.61 -24.13
N GLY A 487 15.79 16.72 -25.43
CA GLY A 487 14.61 16.07 -26.02
C GLY A 487 14.58 14.56 -25.82
N ALA A 488 15.72 13.88 -26.02
CA ALA A 488 15.81 12.42 -25.79
C ALA A 488 15.75 12.04 -24.31
N ARG A 489 16.19 12.93 -23.40
CA ARG A 489 16.07 12.72 -21.94
C ARG A 489 14.62 12.84 -21.49
N LEU A 490 13.92 13.90 -21.90
CA LEU A 490 12.52 14.10 -21.59
C LEU A 490 11.63 12.95 -22.11
N LEU A 491 11.86 12.46 -23.33
CA LEU A 491 11.10 11.34 -23.88
C LEU A 491 11.32 10.03 -23.11
N ARG A 492 12.54 9.77 -22.61
CA ARG A 492 12.81 8.59 -21.76
C ARG A 492 12.15 8.73 -20.40
N ALA A 493 12.30 9.90 -19.77
CA ALA A 493 11.66 10.17 -18.49
C ALA A 493 10.13 10.10 -18.57
N ASP A 494 9.52 10.60 -19.66
CA ASP A 494 8.07 10.45 -19.89
C ASP A 494 7.67 8.95 -19.99
N GLN A 495 8.46 8.13 -20.70
CA GLN A 495 8.20 6.68 -20.81
C GLN A 495 8.33 5.96 -19.47
N ASP A 496 9.36 6.29 -18.68
CA ASP A 496 9.58 5.71 -17.36
C ASP A 496 8.56 6.21 -16.32
N ALA A 497 8.02 7.42 -16.50
CA ALA A 497 6.94 7.97 -15.70
C ALA A 497 5.59 7.28 -15.93
N GLY A 498 5.39 6.70 -17.12
CA GLY A 498 4.24 5.89 -17.47
C GLY A 498 3.51 6.38 -18.72
N PRO A 499 2.47 5.66 -19.16
CA PRO A 499 1.66 6.08 -20.29
C PRO A 499 1.03 7.45 -20.00
N ASP A 500 1.03 8.32 -21.01
CA ASP A 500 0.51 9.69 -20.97
C ASP A 500 1.19 10.68 -20.00
N ALA A 501 2.17 10.23 -19.22
CA ALA A 501 2.93 11.10 -18.33
C ALA A 501 3.77 12.13 -19.11
N ARG A 502 3.88 13.34 -18.56
CA ARG A 502 4.79 14.39 -19.01
C ARG A 502 5.55 14.91 -17.81
N VAL A 503 6.79 14.49 -17.65
CA VAL A 503 7.60 14.91 -16.49
C VAL A 503 7.87 16.41 -16.54
N ARG A 504 7.84 17.06 -15.38
CA ARG A 504 8.11 18.49 -15.26
C ARG A 504 9.55 18.80 -15.66
N LEU A 505 9.79 19.89 -16.37
CA LEU A 505 11.13 20.42 -16.61
C LEU A 505 11.44 21.49 -15.57
N GLU A 506 12.50 21.28 -14.81
CA GLU A 506 13.04 22.25 -13.85
C GLU A 506 14.34 22.80 -14.41
N VAL A 507 14.51 24.12 -14.36
CA VAL A 507 15.74 24.77 -14.83
C VAL A 507 16.32 25.60 -13.70
N ALA A 508 17.40 25.12 -13.10
CA ALA A 508 18.17 25.85 -12.11
C ALA A 508 19.16 26.79 -12.81
N VAL A 509 19.00 28.09 -12.55
CA VAL A 509 19.86 29.14 -13.12
C VAL A 509 20.44 29.99 -11.99
N PRO A 510 21.65 30.53 -12.15
CA PRO A 510 22.22 31.47 -11.18
C PRO A 510 21.59 32.86 -11.31
N GLU A 511 21.93 33.72 -10.35
CA GLU A 511 21.59 35.14 -10.37
C GLU A 511 22.01 35.78 -11.72
N GLY A 512 21.19 36.73 -12.21
CA GLY A 512 21.38 37.37 -13.53
C GLY A 512 20.81 36.58 -14.72
N HIS A 513 20.37 35.34 -14.49
CA HIS A 513 19.74 34.49 -15.52
C HIS A 513 18.27 34.12 -15.22
N TRP A 514 17.63 34.75 -14.23
CA TRP A 514 16.23 34.47 -13.84
C TRP A 514 15.17 34.79 -14.91
N GLN A 515 15.53 35.53 -15.95
CA GLN A 515 14.72 35.82 -17.14
C GLN A 515 14.67 34.68 -18.16
N THR A 516 15.42 33.59 -17.94
CA THR A 516 15.56 32.48 -18.91
C THR A 516 14.19 31.95 -19.37
N PRO A 517 13.83 32.08 -20.66
CA PRO A 517 12.52 31.64 -21.17
C PRO A 517 12.52 30.13 -21.44
N ALA A 518 12.75 29.31 -20.42
CA ALA A 518 12.87 27.86 -20.53
C ALA A 518 11.64 27.21 -21.19
N ALA A 519 10.45 27.77 -20.97
CA ALA A 519 9.20 27.32 -21.59
C ALA A 519 9.21 27.41 -23.14
N ARG A 520 10.04 28.29 -23.72
CA ARG A 520 10.18 28.47 -25.17
C ARG A 520 11.26 27.61 -25.79
N TRP A 521 12.00 26.86 -24.99
CA TRP A 521 13.03 25.96 -25.51
C TRP A 521 12.41 24.94 -26.44
N GLU A 522 12.99 24.84 -27.63
CA GLU A 522 12.51 23.93 -28.65
C GLU A 522 13.29 22.62 -28.56
N VAL A 523 12.57 21.51 -28.36
CA VAL A 523 13.14 20.16 -28.35
C VAL A 523 12.44 19.25 -29.35
N ALA A 524 13.14 18.22 -29.82
CA ALA A 524 12.58 17.26 -30.77
C ALA A 524 11.39 16.50 -30.15
N ALA A 525 10.25 16.45 -30.86
CA ALA A 525 9.03 15.80 -30.38
C ALA A 525 9.08 14.25 -30.43
N SER A 526 10.12 13.66 -31.01
CA SER A 526 10.36 12.21 -31.02
C SER A 526 11.84 11.91 -31.28
N THR A 527 12.24 10.64 -31.16
CA THR A 527 13.60 10.17 -31.47
C THR A 527 13.88 10.06 -32.98
N ARG A 528 12.89 10.31 -33.85
CA ARG A 528 13.07 10.28 -35.31
C ARG A 528 13.94 11.44 -35.77
N ARG A 529 14.84 11.18 -36.72
CA ARG A 529 15.75 12.22 -37.28
C ARG A 529 15.02 13.41 -37.92
N THR A 530 13.80 13.20 -38.40
CA THR A 530 12.93 14.22 -39.03
C THR A 530 11.89 14.80 -38.07
N ALA A 531 12.01 14.53 -36.77
CA ALA A 531 11.06 15.03 -35.77
C ALA A 531 11.02 16.55 -35.79
N ARG A 532 9.81 17.12 -35.83
CA ARG A 532 9.61 18.55 -35.65
C ARG A 532 10.05 18.93 -34.24
N VAL A 533 10.74 20.07 -34.14
CA VAL A 533 11.06 20.69 -32.86
C VAL A 533 9.84 21.47 -32.40
N ARG A 534 9.52 21.44 -31.10
CA ARG A 534 8.41 22.19 -30.51
C ARG A 534 8.81 22.84 -29.19
N PRO A 535 8.24 24.00 -28.83
CA PRO A 535 8.38 24.57 -27.50
C PRO A 535 7.92 23.59 -26.41
N VAL A 536 8.68 23.50 -25.32
CA VAL A 536 8.37 22.59 -24.20
C VAL A 536 7.17 23.06 -23.36
N GLY A 537 6.99 24.36 -23.17
CA GLY A 537 6.06 24.96 -22.20
C GLY A 537 4.58 24.64 -22.39
N PRO A 538 4.05 24.56 -23.63
CA PRO A 538 2.68 24.11 -23.87
C PRO A 538 2.45 22.62 -23.54
N GLY A 539 3.50 21.80 -23.67
CA GLY A 539 3.39 20.33 -23.57
C GLY A 539 3.72 19.74 -22.20
N ARG A 540 4.41 20.49 -21.32
CA ARG A 540 4.75 20.06 -19.95
C ARG A 540 4.91 21.25 -19.02
N ALA A 541 4.75 21.02 -17.71
CA ALA A 541 5.09 22.02 -16.71
C ALA A 541 6.59 22.38 -16.81
N VAL A 542 6.88 23.69 -16.80
CA VAL A 542 8.25 24.21 -16.82
C VAL A 542 8.37 25.27 -15.75
N ILE A 543 9.31 25.05 -14.83
CA ILE A 543 9.61 25.96 -13.72
C ILE A 543 11.09 26.36 -13.76
N LEU A 544 11.35 27.52 -13.18
CA LEU A 544 12.68 27.99 -12.88
C LEU A 544 12.97 27.75 -11.39
N ARG A 545 14.21 27.40 -11.07
CA ARG A 545 14.73 27.34 -9.70
C ARG A 545 15.93 28.24 -9.56
N ASP A 546 16.16 28.74 -8.36
CA ASP A 546 17.36 29.50 -8.08
C ASP A 546 18.51 28.53 -7.77
N GLN A 547 19.63 28.64 -8.51
CA GLN A 547 20.78 27.77 -8.31
C GLN A 547 21.53 28.08 -7.00
N GLY A 548 21.37 29.29 -6.46
CA GLY A 548 21.94 29.70 -5.17
C GLY A 548 21.31 28.98 -3.98
N ARG A 549 20.05 28.56 -4.08
CA ARG A 549 19.31 27.83 -3.03
C ARG A 549 19.64 26.33 -2.96
N ARG A 550 20.93 26.05 -2.75
CA ARG A 550 21.51 24.70 -2.63
C ARG A 550 22.07 24.36 -1.23
N GLU A 551 22.07 25.33 -0.31
CA GLU A 551 22.66 25.26 1.04
C GLU A 551 21.69 24.73 2.11
N GLU A 552 22.05 24.90 3.40
CA GLU A 552 21.19 24.61 4.55
C GLU A 552 19.83 25.32 4.39
N LEU A 553 18.74 24.59 4.66
CA LEU A 553 17.39 25.09 4.48
C LEU A 553 17.17 26.35 5.33
N ASP A 554 17.09 27.50 4.65
CA ASP A 554 16.76 28.77 5.30
C ASP A 554 15.40 28.66 6.01
N PRO A 555 15.34 28.89 7.34
CA PRO A 555 14.08 28.89 8.07
C PRO A 555 13.04 29.87 7.51
N ALA A 556 13.44 31.00 6.92
CA ALA A 556 12.49 31.93 6.31
C ALA A 556 11.84 31.33 5.05
N TRP A 557 12.64 30.69 4.20
CA TRP A 557 12.16 29.94 3.03
C TRP A 557 11.16 28.84 3.42
N LEU A 558 11.49 28.00 4.40
CA LEU A 558 10.59 26.94 4.87
C LEU A 558 9.28 27.49 5.46
N ARG A 559 9.36 28.55 6.28
CA ARG A 559 8.16 29.20 6.86
C ARG A 559 7.24 29.76 5.77
N ARG A 560 7.79 30.43 4.76
CA ARG A 560 7.01 30.98 3.63
C ARG A 560 6.36 29.87 2.81
N TRP A 561 7.07 28.77 2.57
CA TRP A 561 6.52 27.59 1.90
C TRP A 561 5.34 26.97 2.64
N GLN A 562 5.48 26.77 3.96
CA GLN A 562 4.40 26.28 4.81
C GLN A 562 3.20 27.24 4.81
N GLY A 563 3.46 28.55 4.86
CA GLY A 563 2.44 29.59 4.72
C GLY A 563 1.64 29.47 3.42
N LEU A 564 2.33 29.33 2.28
CA LEU A 564 1.70 29.19 0.96
C LEU A 564 0.92 27.88 0.80
N THR A 565 1.41 26.80 1.41
CA THR A 565 0.76 25.49 1.36
C THR A 565 -0.50 25.46 2.24
N ALA A 566 -0.50 26.19 3.35
CA ALA A 566 -1.64 26.29 4.26
C ALA A 566 -2.64 27.40 3.88
N ALA A 567 -2.27 28.32 2.99
CA ALA A 567 -3.13 29.43 2.60
C ALA A 567 -4.39 28.93 1.87
N PRO A 568 -5.58 29.43 2.24
CA PRO A 568 -6.83 29.04 1.56
C PRO A 568 -6.93 29.60 0.13
N GLU A 569 -6.22 30.69 -0.15
CA GLU A 569 -6.19 31.34 -1.47
C GLU A 569 -4.82 31.99 -1.68
N LEU A 570 -4.34 31.96 -2.93
CA LEU A 570 -3.11 32.62 -3.35
C LEU A 570 -3.43 33.94 -4.03
N HIS A 571 -2.59 34.96 -3.81
CA HIS A 571 -2.77 36.27 -4.46
C HIS A 571 -1.45 36.92 -4.87
N ALA A 572 -1.55 37.79 -5.88
CA ALA A 572 -0.39 38.44 -6.47
C ALA A 572 0.05 39.65 -5.63
N LEU A 573 1.30 39.63 -5.18
CA LEU A 573 1.99 40.78 -4.61
C LEU A 573 2.72 41.52 -5.73
N ARG A 574 2.20 42.68 -6.15
CA ARG A 574 2.77 43.46 -7.26
C ARG A 574 4.09 44.13 -6.84
N LEU A 575 5.16 43.87 -7.59
CA LEU A 575 6.46 44.55 -7.43
C LEU A 575 6.87 45.28 -8.73
N PRO A 576 7.35 46.53 -8.64
CA PRO A 576 7.32 47.39 -7.46
C PRO A 576 5.88 47.78 -7.06
N PRO A 577 5.64 48.20 -5.80
CA PRO A 577 4.32 48.67 -5.37
C PRO A 577 3.86 49.89 -6.19
N LEU A 578 2.54 50.01 -6.38
CA LEU A 578 1.95 51.22 -6.96
C LEU A 578 2.26 52.42 -6.04
N PRO A 579 2.71 53.56 -6.58
CA PRO A 579 2.89 54.75 -5.77
C PRO A 579 1.53 55.16 -5.19
N GLU A 580 1.46 55.40 -3.87
CA GLU A 580 0.27 55.95 -3.24
C GLU A 580 -0.14 57.24 -3.95
N ALA A 581 -1.42 57.35 -4.31
CA ALA A 581 -1.98 58.51 -4.99
C ALA A 581 -2.03 59.73 -4.05
N CYS A 582 -0.87 60.32 -3.74
CA CYS A 582 -0.77 61.63 -3.12
C CYS A 582 -0.87 62.70 -4.23
N PRO A 583 -1.87 63.60 -4.21
CA PRO A 583 -1.95 64.71 -5.16
C PRO A 583 -0.71 65.60 -5.03
N GLY A 584 0.13 65.66 -6.07
CA GLY A 584 1.28 66.58 -6.16
C GLY A 584 2.67 65.98 -5.91
N ALA A 585 2.79 64.68 -5.62
CA ALA A 585 4.10 64.03 -5.55
C ALA A 585 4.57 63.60 -6.95
N HIS A 586 5.75 64.06 -7.41
CA HIS A 586 6.44 63.44 -8.54
C HIS A 586 6.58 61.94 -8.29
N ARG A 587 6.34 61.11 -9.32
CA ARG A 587 6.48 59.63 -9.28
C ARG A 587 7.80 59.29 -8.58
N ARG A 588 7.75 58.93 -7.30
CA ARG A 588 8.92 58.38 -6.61
C ARG A 588 9.14 57.00 -7.20
N THR A 589 10.29 56.81 -7.85
CA THR A 589 10.82 55.48 -8.13
C THR A 589 10.77 54.66 -6.84
N ALA A 590 10.21 53.45 -6.90
CA ALA A 590 10.17 52.58 -5.74
C ALA A 590 11.60 52.32 -5.25
N SER A 591 11.88 52.61 -3.98
CA SER A 591 13.19 52.33 -3.39
C SER A 591 13.31 50.84 -3.07
N ALA A 592 14.53 50.30 -3.10
CA ALA A 592 14.81 48.93 -2.65
C ALA A 592 14.26 48.68 -1.24
N GLU A 593 14.38 49.65 -0.34
CA GLU A 593 13.84 49.58 1.02
C GLU A 593 12.30 49.41 1.06
N ALA A 594 11.56 50.06 0.16
CA ALA A 594 10.11 49.90 0.07
C ALA A 594 9.72 48.50 -0.42
N VAL A 595 10.49 47.93 -1.35
CA VAL A 595 10.30 46.54 -1.82
C VAL A 595 10.57 45.55 -0.70
N TRP A 596 11.67 45.71 0.03
CA TRP A 596 12.03 44.87 1.18
C TRP A 596 10.95 44.89 2.27
N ARG A 597 10.49 46.06 2.71
CA ARG A 597 9.43 46.15 3.74
C ARG A 597 8.10 45.52 3.28
N LEU A 598 7.76 45.67 2.00
CA LEU A 598 6.55 45.04 1.44
C LEU A 598 6.67 43.51 1.47
N LEU A 599 7.83 42.97 1.10
CA LEU A 599 8.09 41.53 1.12
C LEU A 599 8.08 40.96 2.55
N GLU A 600 8.67 41.66 3.52
CA GLU A 600 8.66 41.25 4.93
C GLU A 600 7.25 41.20 5.52
N SER A 601 6.43 42.21 5.22
CA SER A 601 5.08 42.36 5.76
C SER A 601 3.99 41.57 5.03
N ALA A 602 4.31 40.96 3.89
CA ALA A 602 3.38 40.15 3.13
C ALA A 602 2.89 38.93 3.94
N ASP A 603 1.64 38.52 3.74
CA ASP A 603 1.08 37.36 4.41
C ASP A 603 1.53 36.02 3.78
N GLY A 604 1.00 34.90 4.29
CA GLY A 604 1.37 33.55 3.85
C GLY A 604 0.86 33.15 2.46
N GLY A 605 -0.14 33.83 1.90
CA GLY A 605 -0.72 33.53 0.58
C GLY A 605 -0.19 34.41 -0.56
N ALA A 606 0.70 35.36 -0.24
CA ALA A 606 1.23 36.34 -1.18
C ALA A 606 2.33 35.75 -2.09
N LEU A 607 2.26 36.01 -3.39
CA LEU A 607 3.28 35.64 -4.37
C LEU A 607 3.77 36.85 -5.17
N PRO A 608 5.08 37.14 -5.18
CA PRO A 608 5.68 38.19 -5.99
C PRO A 608 5.33 38.07 -7.47
N ALA A 609 4.81 39.15 -8.04
CA ALA A 609 4.55 39.30 -9.46
C ALA A 609 5.24 40.56 -9.96
N LEU A 610 6.14 40.43 -10.94
CA LEU A 610 6.94 41.54 -11.46
C LEU A 610 6.68 41.70 -12.96
N CYS A 611 6.44 42.94 -13.42
CA CYS A 611 6.34 43.27 -14.85
C CYS A 611 7.65 43.78 -15.45
N HIS A 612 8.65 44.08 -14.59
CA HIS A 612 9.97 44.56 -15.00
C HIS A 612 10.84 43.41 -15.53
N THR A 613 11.84 43.75 -16.36
CA THR A 613 12.93 42.84 -16.67
C THR A 613 13.66 42.43 -15.39
N VAL A 614 14.00 41.15 -15.27
CA VAL A 614 14.77 40.61 -14.14
C VAL A 614 16.21 40.27 -14.51
N ALA A 615 16.63 40.62 -15.72
CA ALA A 615 18.01 40.45 -16.18
C ALA A 615 18.97 41.43 -15.48
N ASP A 616 18.49 42.63 -15.17
CA ASP A 616 19.25 43.75 -14.61
C ASP A 616 18.35 44.73 -13.85
N GLY A 617 19.00 45.71 -13.19
CA GLY A 617 18.34 46.84 -12.55
C GLY A 617 17.32 46.47 -11.47
N LEU A 618 16.28 47.30 -11.34
CA LEU A 618 15.27 47.20 -10.28
C LEU A 618 14.58 45.83 -10.20
N GLY A 619 14.29 45.19 -11.34
CA GLY A 619 13.61 43.91 -11.34
C GLY A 619 14.50 42.77 -10.85
N ARG A 620 15.80 42.79 -11.18
CA ARG A 620 16.78 41.83 -10.62
C ARG A 620 16.88 42.02 -9.10
N ASP A 621 17.05 43.26 -8.65
CA ASP A 621 17.20 43.57 -7.22
C ASP A 621 15.92 43.18 -6.43
N ALA A 622 14.74 43.34 -7.04
CA ALA A 622 13.47 42.93 -6.43
C ALA A 622 13.31 41.39 -6.36
N VAL A 623 13.80 40.64 -7.35
CA VAL A 623 13.84 39.17 -7.28
C VAL A 623 14.83 38.72 -6.22
N GLY A 624 16.02 39.32 -6.15
CA GLY A 624 17.00 39.06 -5.08
C GLY A 624 16.40 39.29 -3.69
N ALA A 625 15.77 40.44 -3.47
CA ALA A 625 15.06 40.74 -2.22
C ALA A 625 13.94 39.73 -1.90
N ALA A 626 13.18 39.28 -2.90
CA ALA A 626 12.16 38.26 -2.72
C ALA A 626 12.78 36.90 -2.32
N LEU A 627 13.92 36.54 -2.92
CA LEU A 627 14.63 35.31 -2.57
C LEU A 627 15.22 35.39 -1.15
N ASP A 628 15.84 36.51 -0.79
CA ASP A 628 16.45 36.71 0.54
C ASP A 628 15.40 36.78 1.66
N THR A 629 14.18 37.24 1.36
CA THR A 629 13.04 37.21 2.30
C THR A 629 12.31 35.86 2.34
N GLY A 630 12.84 34.85 1.63
CA GLY A 630 12.39 33.46 1.68
C GLY A 630 11.20 33.14 0.76
N PHE A 631 10.83 33.98 -0.21
CA PHE A 631 9.74 33.62 -1.11
C PHE A 631 10.12 32.41 -1.98
N PRO A 632 9.33 31.31 -1.96
CA PRO A 632 9.65 30.10 -2.71
C PRO A 632 9.14 30.15 -4.16
N ALA A 633 8.24 31.07 -4.50
CA ALA A 633 7.69 31.16 -5.84
C ALA A 633 7.43 32.61 -6.25
N GLY A 634 7.45 32.87 -7.56
CA GLY A 634 7.24 34.20 -8.13
C GLY A 634 6.98 34.13 -9.63
N LEU A 635 6.35 35.19 -10.17
CA LEU A 635 5.94 35.25 -11.57
C LEU A 635 6.42 36.54 -12.25
N TRP A 636 7.01 36.42 -13.43
CA TRP A 636 7.42 37.56 -14.25
C TRP A 636 7.48 37.19 -15.73
N PRO A 637 7.36 38.15 -16.65
CA PRO A 637 7.65 37.89 -18.06
C PRO A 637 9.15 37.75 -18.28
N ALA A 638 9.56 36.84 -19.17
CA ALA A 638 10.95 36.69 -19.61
C ALA A 638 11.50 37.99 -20.25
N ASN A 639 10.62 38.75 -20.90
CA ASN A 639 10.93 40.04 -21.52
C ASN A 639 10.09 41.15 -20.87
N GLY A 640 10.35 41.43 -19.60
CA GLY A 640 9.72 42.55 -18.89
C GLY A 640 10.18 43.91 -19.40
N HIS A 641 9.50 44.98 -18.98
CA HIS A 641 9.94 46.33 -19.33
C HIS A 641 11.16 46.73 -18.48
N GLY A 642 12.10 47.47 -19.07
CA GLY A 642 13.22 48.09 -18.32
C GLY A 642 12.74 49.26 -17.47
N GLU A 643 13.56 50.31 -17.37
CA GLU A 643 13.26 51.55 -16.60
C GLU A 643 12.09 52.39 -17.12
N ARG A 644 11.38 51.91 -18.16
CA ARG A 644 10.17 52.56 -18.66
C ARG A 644 9.05 52.45 -17.62
N ASP A 645 8.19 53.47 -17.59
CA ASP A 645 6.98 53.43 -16.78
C ASP A 645 6.05 52.28 -17.21
N CYS A 646 5.32 51.73 -16.24
CA CYS A 646 4.30 50.71 -16.51
C CYS A 646 3.21 51.25 -17.46
N ASP A 647 2.80 50.42 -18.41
CA ASP A 647 1.77 50.70 -19.40
C ASP A 647 0.56 49.75 -19.27
N ALA A 648 -0.34 49.78 -20.25
CA ALA A 648 -1.53 48.92 -20.27
C ALA A 648 -1.19 47.41 -20.28
N SER A 649 -0.06 47.01 -20.88
CA SER A 649 0.38 45.61 -20.91
C SER A 649 0.80 45.10 -19.53
N CYS A 650 1.33 46.00 -18.68
CA CYS A 650 1.67 45.70 -17.30
C CYS A 650 0.41 45.45 -16.46
N GLU A 651 -0.63 46.26 -16.65
CA GLU A 651 -1.92 46.06 -15.98
C GLU A 651 -2.63 44.79 -16.45
N GLU A 652 -2.55 44.47 -17.75
CA GLU A 652 -3.03 43.19 -18.29
C GLU A 652 -2.32 42.00 -17.68
N PHE A 653 -0.98 42.04 -17.60
CA PHE A 653 -0.18 41.01 -16.95
C PHE A 653 -0.61 40.81 -15.48
N HIS A 654 -0.65 41.89 -14.68
CA HIS A 654 -1.00 41.77 -13.26
C HIS A 654 -2.45 41.31 -13.06
N ARG A 655 -3.39 41.69 -13.94
CA ARG A 655 -4.76 41.16 -13.93
C ARG A 655 -4.77 39.66 -14.21
N GLY A 656 -4.06 39.22 -15.24
CA GLY A 656 -3.97 37.81 -15.59
C GLY A 656 -3.32 36.95 -14.50
N VAL A 657 -2.24 37.45 -13.87
CA VAL A 657 -1.60 36.76 -12.74
C VAL A 657 -2.54 36.67 -11.53
N ARG A 658 -3.31 37.73 -11.22
CA ARG A 658 -4.33 37.65 -10.15
C ARG A 658 -5.38 36.59 -10.45
N GLU A 659 -5.89 36.52 -11.67
CA GLU A 659 -6.88 35.52 -12.08
C GLU A 659 -6.32 34.10 -11.99
N LEU A 660 -5.07 33.89 -12.43
CA LEU A 660 -4.36 32.62 -12.32
C LEU A 660 -4.23 32.16 -10.86
N LEU A 661 -3.81 33.04 -9.96
CA LEU A 661 -3.57 32.70 -8.54
C LEU A 661 -4.87 32.41 -7.78
N ARG A 662 -5.95 33.18 -8.03
CA ARG A 662 -7.27 32.89 -7.47
C ARG A 662 -7.79 31.51 -7.89
N GLY A 663 -7.51 31.11 -9.14
CA GLY A 663 -7.90 29.80 -9.66
C GLY A 663 -7.03 28.63 -9.18
N ALA A 664 -5.90 28.91 -8.52
CA ALA A 664 -4.93 27.86 -8.17
C ALA A 664 -5.37 26.98 -7.01
N GLY A 665 -5.98 27.57 -5.98
CA GLY A 665 -6.38 26.91 -4.73
C GLY A 665 -5.21 26.44 -3.85
N ALA A 666 -4.13 25.92 -4.45
CA ALA A 666 -2.91 25.50 -3.75
C ALA A 666 -1.67 25.76 -4.59
N VAL A 667 -0.54 26.03 -3.94
CA VAL A 667 0.74 26.34 -4.60
C VAL A 667 1.22 25.20 -5.50
N SER A 668 0.97 23.94 -5.11
CA SER A 668 1.35 22.74 -5.86
C SER A 668 0.69 22.61 -7.24
N ARG A 669 -0.43 23.32 -7.47
CA ARG A 669 -1.12 23.32 -8.78
C ARG A 669 -0.58 24.36 -9.76
N LEU A 670 0.22 25.33 -9.28
CA LEU A 670 0.70 26.44 -10.12
C LEU A 670 1.49 25.99 -11.36
N PRO A 671 2.45 25.03 -11.28
CA PRO A 671 3.20 24.60 -12.46
C PRO A 671 2.30 24.07 -13.58
N GLU A 672 1.24 23.35 -13.21
CA GLU A 672 0.29 22.74 -14.16
C GLU A 672 -0.66 23.78 -14.74
N LEU A 673 -1.16 24.71 -13.93
CA LEU A 673 -2.01 25.81 -14.40
C LEU A 673 -1.26 26.75 -15.35
N VAL A 674 0.02 27.02 -15.07
CA VAL A 674 0.87 27.79 -15.99
C VAL A 674 1.11 27.03 -17.29
N ARG A 675 1.26 25.70 -17.27
CA ARG A 675 1.32 24.87 -18.50
C ARG A 675 0.03 25.00 -19.31
N GLU A 676 -1.13 24.84 -18.67
CA GLU A 676 -2.44 24.97 -19.34
C GLU A 676 -2.63 26.36 -19.95
N LEU A 677 -2.22 27.40 -19.24
CA LEU A 677 -2.28 28.77 -19.74
C LEU A 677 -1.39 28.97 -20.97
N ARG A 678 -0.16 28.42 -20.96
CA ARG A 678 0.75 28.42 -22.10
C ARG A 678 0.20 27.63 -23.29
N ALA A 679 -0.47 26.50 -23.04
CA ALA A 679 -1.11 25.70 -24.08
C ALA A 679 -2.25 26.47 -24.77
N LYS A 680 -3.14 27.09 -23.98
CA LYS A 680 -4.21 27.96 -24.51
C LYS A 680 -3.63 29.13 -25.33
N ALA A 681 -2.60 29.78 -24.81
CA ALA A 681 -1.95 30.88 -25.52
C ALA A 681 -1.23 30.43 -26.80
N ALA A 682 -0.79 29.17 -26.91
CA ALA A 682 -0.18 28.64 -28.13
C ALA A 682 -1.21 28.34 -29.24
N GLU A 683 -2.45 28.00 -28.86
CA GLU A 683 -3.56 27.72 -29.79
C GLU A 683 -4.26 29.00 -30.24
N ALA A 684 -4.45 29.97 -29.35
CA ALA A 684 -5.05 31.26 -29.65
C ALA A 684 -3.98 32.22 -30.19
N ALA A 685 -3.85 32.31 -31.52
CA ALA A 685 -2.87 33.17 -32.16
C ALA A 685 -3.14 34.68 -31.97
N GLU A 686 -4.38 35.09 -31.69
CA GLU A 686 -4.84 36.49 -31.73
C GLU A 686 -5.58 37.00 -30.46
N ASP A 687 -5.86 36.16 -29.46
CA ASP A 687 -6.60 36.58 -28.25
C ASP A 687 -5.66 37.01 -27.10
N GLY A 688 -6.12 37.97 -26.27
CA GLY A 688 -5.41 38.71 -25.20
C GLY A 688 -4.78 37.88 -24.05
N VAL A 689 -3.94 36.91 -24.39
CA VAL A 689 -3.17 36.05 -23.47
C VAL A 689 -1.68 36.00 -23.90
N HIS A 690 -1.22 37.00 -24.67
CA HIS A 690 0.15 37.06 -25.19
C HIS A 690 1.20 36.99 -24.05
N TRP A 691 0.92 37.62 -22.91
CA TRP A 691 1.79 37.64 -21.74
C TRP A 691 2.11 36.24 -21.18
N ALA A 692 1.21 35.27 -21.34
CA ALA A 692 1.40 33.92 -20.81
C ALA A 692 2.47 33.12 -21.56
N ARG A 693 2.72 33.43 -22.84
CA ARG A 693 3.76 32.75 -23.64
C ARG A 693 5.18 33.05 -23.15
N ASP A 694 5.35 34.19 -22.48
CA ASP A 694 6.62 34.68 -21.93
C ASP A 694 6.70 34.52 -20.41
N LEU A 695 5.64 34.01 -19.77
CA LEU A 695 5.60 33.89 -18.32
C LEU A 695 6.69 32.94 -17.82
N VAL A 696 7.53 33.41 -16.92
CA VAL A 696 8.45 32.64 -16.09
C VAL A 696 7.77 32.40 -14.74
N LEU A 697 7.86 31.16 -14.27
CA LEU A 697 7.42 30.76 -12.94
C LEU A 697 8.66 30.28 -12.20
N LEU A 698 9.12 31.07 -11.23
CA LEU A 698 10.02 30.57 -10.19
C LEU A 698 9.18 29.72 -9.25
N TYR A 699 9.64 28.50 -9.00
CA TYR A 699 9.02 27.57 -8.07
C TYR A 699 10.12 26.74 -7.42
N ASP A 700 10.40 27.03 -6.17
CA ASP A 700 11.51 26.48 -5.42
C ASP A 700 10.97 25.84 -4.14
N ASP A 701 10.69 24.54 -4.24
CA ASP A 701 10.16 23.72 -3.16
C ASP A 701 11.29 23.31 -2.20
N PRO A 702 11.31 23.79 -0.95
CA PRO A 702 12.33 23.43 0.04
C PRO A 702 12.27 21.95 0.43
N GLU A 703 11.15 21.26 0.21
CA GLU A 703 11.03 19.83 0.48
C GLU A 703 11.65 18.98 -0.64
N ASP A 704 12.00 19.58 -1.79
CA ASP A 704 12.64 18.93 -2.92
C ASP A 704 13.90 19.69 -3.37
N PRO A 705 14.95 19.77 -2.52
CA PRO A 705 16.13 20.60 -2.79
C PRO A 705 16.92 20.12 -4.01
N ILE A 706 17.59 21.05 -4.69
CA ILE A 706 18.51 20.78 -5.80
C ILE A 706 19.68 19.90 -5.28
N PRO A 707 20.15 18.90 -6.05
CA PRO A 707 21.23 18.03 -5.59
C PRO A 707 22.57 18.78 -5.51
N GLN A 708 23.39 18.47 -4.52
CA GLN A 708 24.76 18.98 -4.49
C GLN A 708 25.55 18.43 -5.69
N LEU A 709 26.16 19.33 -6.47
CA LEU A 709 26.89 18.96 -7.68
C LEU A 709 28.14 18.13 -7.39
N PHE A 710 28.84 18.40 -6.28
CA PHE A 710 30.08 17.73 -5.87
C PHE A 710 30.11 17.48 -4.35
N ALA A 711 29.51 16.39 -3.88
CA ALA A 711 29.74 15.90 -2.53
C ALA A 711 31.20 15.39 -2.41
N GLY A 712 32.15 16.29 -2.13
CA GLY A 712 33.55 15.89 -1.91
C GLY A 712 34.67 16.92 -2.15
N ARG A 713 34.41 18.15 -2.60
CA ARG A 713 35.44 19.20 -2.58
C ARG A 713 35.20 20.15 -1.40
N PRO A 714 36.21 20.43 -0.56
CA PRO A 714 36.09 21.52 0.40
C PRO A 714 35.84 22.79 -0.40
N GLN A 715 34.72 23.47 -0.11
CA GLN A 715 34.49 24.83 -0.56
C GLN A 715 35.64 25.68 -0.03
N MET A 716 36.59 26.02 -0.89
CA MET A 716 37.43 27.18 -0.58
C MET A 716 36.55 28.39 -0.85
N SER A 717 36.07 28.99 0.24
CA SER A 717 35.55 30.35 0.23
C SER A 717 36.61 31.30 -0.35
N PRO A 718 36.21 32.44 -0.95
CA PRO A 718 37.14 33.42 -1.49
C PRO A 718 38.18 33.91 -0.48
#